data_AF-A0A8S9QD43-F1
#
_entry.id   AF-A0A8S9QD43-F1
#
_cell.length_a   1.000
_cell.length_b   1.000
_cell.length_c   1.000
_cell.angle_alpha   90.00
_cell.angle_beta   90.00
_cell.angle_gamma   90.00
#
_symmetry.space_group_name_H-M   'P 1'
#
loop_
_entity.id
_entity.type
_entity.pdbx_description
1 polymer ?
#
loop_
_entity_poly.entity_id
_entity_poly.type
_entity_poly.pdbx_seq_one_letter_code
_entity_poly.pdbx_strand_id
1 'polypeptide(L)'
;MLDINLFREEKGNNPEIIRESQRRRFASVEVVDEIIRLDKEWRQRQFEVDNFRKEFNKLNKQVAKLKISGADASEVIQQTEKNKRDATEKEAEVREAYAALKAKLETVGNLIHDSVPVNNDEANNAVNDAWGEKLVASPGFKLKNHVDLVELLDIADTKRGAEIAGARGFFLKGDGLLLNQALINFGLTFLKKRGFTGLQPPFFMRKDVMAKCAQLAQFDEELYKVTGEGDDKYLIATAEQPLCAYHIDEWIPPSALPIRYAGYSSCFRKEAGSHGRDTLGIFRVHQFEKIEQFCITGPNENDSWKMLDEMMQNSKDFYQALKLPYQIVTIVSGALNDAAAKKYDLEAWFPSSETYRELVSCSNCTDYQARRLEIRYGQKKSNEQAKQYVHMLNSTLTATERTICCILENYQRENGVEIPKVLQPFMGGETFLPFKAKPVAADTKGKKIVVVGDKGTGKSSLIVAAATDSFPPNVPPVLPDTKLPFEFFPDGIPVTIVDTSSRPEDRNMVAEELKQADAVVLTYACDQPETLEGLTTYWLPELRRLEVKVPIIVAGCKLDFRDDNNQVSLEQVMSPIMQQFREIETCIECSALKQLQAQEVFYYAQKTVLHPTGPLFDQEAQALKPRCVRALKRIFILCDQDRDGALSEAELNDFQVKCFHAPLQPSEIEGVKRVVQEKLPEGVNERGLTVTGFLFLHALFIEKGRLETTWTVLRKFGYNNEIRLADELLPPSLFKRTPDQSVELTDVAIEFLKGVFMMFDDDEDNNLRPQEIEDLFSTAPESPWKDAPYDGAAEKTALGGLSVDAFLSLWSLMTILEPAKSVEYLIYIGFPGDPSSAIRLTRRRRLDRKKQQCERKVFQCFVFGPNNAGKSALLNCFLGRSYENQGPTTDERYAVNMVDDSGSAKKTLAMREIPDDGAKGLFSSKESLAACDIAVFVYDSSDESSWKRATELLVEVATHGEATGYEVPCLMVSAKDDLDSVPICIQESTRVTQDMGIEPPVSISSKLGDFNNLFRKIVTAAQHPHLSIPETEAGKSRKHYNRLINRSLMAVSIGAAAVVVGLAAYRVYAARKSASA
;
A
#
# COMPACT_ATOMS: atom_id res chain seq x y z
N MET A 1 -5.02 5.81 48.24
CA MET A 1 -4.40 6.82 49.13
C MET A 1 -4.00 6.15 50.44
N LEU A 2 -2.91 6.60 51.06
CA LEU A 2 -2.48 6.10 52.36
C LEU A 2 -3.33 6.66 53.52
N ASP A 3 -3.30 5.98 54.66
CA ASP A 3 -3.91 6.49 55.90
C ASP A 3 -3.12 7.68 56.43
N ILE A 4 -3.79 8.81 56.69
CA ILE A 4 -3.15 10.00 57.28
C ILE A 4 -2.51 9.70 58.64
N ASN A 5 -3.00 8.70 59.39
CA ASN A 5 -2.40 8.35 60.66
C ASN A 5 -0.99 7.78 60.52
N LEU A 6 -0.63 7.18 59.38
CA LEU A 6 0.73 6.68 59.11
C LEU A 6 1.77 7.82 59.12
N PHE A 7 1.34 9.05 58.85
CA PHE A 7 2.18 10.26 58.87
C PHE A 7 2.33 10.87 60.27
N ARG A 8 1.59 10.39 61.28
CA ARG A 8 1.52 11.00 62.62
C ARG A 8 2.34 10.21 63.64
N GLU A 9 3.51 10.74 63.99
CA GLU A 9 4.39 10.18 65.04
C GLU A 9 3.71 10.18 66.41
N GLU A 10 2.91 11.21 66.73
CA GLU A 10 2.20 11.31 68.00
C GLU A 10 1.10 10.25 68.18
N LYS A 11 0.76 9.53 67.10
CA LYS A 11 -0.15 8.38 67.11
C LYS A 11 0.59 7.04 67.20
N GLY A 12 1.91 7.05 67.37
CA GLY A 12 2.76 5.87 67.48
C GLY A 12 3.19 5.25 66.15
N ASN A 13 3.00 5.97 65.03
CA ASN A 13 3.41 5.51 63.69
C ASN A 13 4.80 6.04 63.32
N ASN A 14 5.41 5.47 62.28
CA ASN A 14 6.73 5.86 61.78
C ASN A 14 6.65 6.37 60.33
N PRO A 15 6.64 7.69 60.10
CA PRO A 15 6.62 8.26 58.75
C PRO A 15 7.84 7.90 57.90
N GLU A 16 8.95 7.44 58.50
CA GLU A 16 10.13 7.00 57.76
C GLU A 16 9.85 5.81 56.85
N ILE A 17 8.86 4.98 57.18
CA ILE A 17 8.42 3.87 56.32
C ILE A 17 7.87 4.43 54.98
N ILE A 18 7.14 5.55 55.04
CA ILE A 18 6.60 6.23 53.86
C ILE A 18 7.74 6.88 53.08
N ARG A 19 8.69 7.54 53.77
CA ARG A 19 9.88 8.14 53.14
C ARG A 19 10.70 7.09 52.39
N GLU A 20 10.94 5.94 53.01
CA GLU A 20 11.67 4.85 52.40
C GLU A 20 10.92 4.26 51.19
N SER A 21 9.59 4.10 51.29
CA SER A 21 8.80 3.70 50.13
C SER A 21 8.89 4.72 48.99
N GLN A 22 8.88 6.03 49.27
CA GLN A 22 9.08 7.07 48.25
C GLN A 22 10.48 6.99 47.62
N ARG A 23 11.54 6.79 48.42
CA ARG A 23 12.91 6.57 47.91
C ARG A 23 12.97 5.36 46.97
N ARG A 24 12.37 4.24 47.36
CA ARG A 24 12.28 3.03 46.52
C ARG A 24 11.49 3.27 45.24
N ARG A 25 10.46 4.13 45.25
CA ARG A 25 9.72 4.57 44.04
C ARG A 25 10.47 5.59 43.18
N PHE A 26 11.66 6.06 43.60
CA PHE A 26 12.36 7.18 42.97
C PHE A 26 11.52 8.48 42.96
N ALA A 27 10.63 8.63 43.94
CA ALA A 27 9.74 9.76 44.09
C ALA A 27 10.23 10.71 45.20
N SER A 28 9.77 11.96 45.15
CA SER A 28 10.13 13.00 46.15
C SER A 28 9.73 12.55 47.56
N VAL A 29 10.68 12.69 48.49
CA VAL A 29 10.49 12.37 49.92
C VAL A 29 9.90 13.59 50.65
N GLU A 30 10.17 14.78 50.15
CA GLU A 30 9.74 16.08 50.68
C GLU A 30 8.20 16.19 50.75
N VAL A 31 7.50 15.46 49.88
CA VAL A 31 6.03 15.34 49.90
C VAL A 31 5.51 14.86 51.26
N VAL A 32 6.26 13.98 51.95
CA VAL A 32 5.87 13.41 53.25
C VAL A 32 5.90 14.50 54.32
N ASP A 33 6.94 15.31 54.35
CA ASP A 33 7.08 16.40 55.32
C ASP A 33 6.08 17.52 55.04
N GLU A 34 5.78 17.80 53.77
CA GLU A 34 4.73 18.73 53.39
C GLU A 34 3.35 18.28 53.88
N ILE A 35 3.01 16.99 53.73
CA ILE A 35 1.76 16.41 54.25
C ILE A 35 1.71 16.52 55.77
N ILE A 36 2.80 16.21 56.47
CA ILE A 36 2.88 16.34 57.94
C ILE A 36 2.62 17.79 58.37
N ARG A 37 3.18 18.77 57.64
CA ARG A 37 2.95 20.20 57.90
C ARG A 37 1.48 20.58 57.66
N LEU A 38 0.92 20.22 56.50
CA LEU A 38 -0.47 20.50 56.16
C LEU A 38 -1.46 19.85 57.14
N ASP A 39 -1.17 18.64 57.63
CA ASP A 39 -1.97 17.97 58.66
C ASP A 39 -1.95 18.72 60.00
N LYS A 40 -0.78 19.24 60.41
CA LYS A 40 -0.65 20.07 61.61
C LYS A 40 -1.43 21.38 61.46
N GLU A 41 -1.30 22.05 60.32
CA GLU A 41 -2.05 23.29 60.03
C GLU A 41 -3.56 23.06 60.03
N TRP A 42 -4.03 21.99 59.38
CA TRP A 42 -5.44 21.62 59.37
C TRP A 42 -5.97 21.34 60.79
N ARG A 43 -5.26 20.54 61.58
CA ARG A 43 -5.66 20.24 62.97
C ARG A 43 -5.66 21.47 63.87
N GLN A 44 -4.69 22.37 63.70
CA GLN A 44 -4.63 23.62 64.44
C GLN A 44 -5.85 24.50 64.13
N ARG A 45 -6.18 24.67 62.85
CA ARG A 45 -7.39 25.42 62.43
C ARG A 45 -8.67 24.74 62.92
N GLN A 46 -8.74 23.41 62.89
CA GLN A 46 -9.88 22.66 63.42
C GLN A 46 -10.07 22.89 64.93
N PHE A 47 -8.96 22.93 65.69
CA PHE A 47 -8.98 23.24 67.11
C PHE A 47 -9.46 24.68 67.40
N GLU A 48 -9.08 25.65 66.56
CA GLU A 48 -9.58 27.03 66.63
C GLU A 48 -11.11 27.08 66.45
N VAL A 49 -11.64 26.40 65.43
CA VAL A 49 -13.09 26.28 65.21
C VAL A 49 -13.81 25.65 66.41
N ASP A 50 -13.23 24.58 66.98
CA ASP A 50 -13.81 23.93 68.16
C ASP A 50 -13.81 24.85 69.40
N ASN A 51 -12.82 25.74 69.53
CA ASN A 51 -12.80 26.77 70.57
C ASN A 51 -13.88 27.83 70.34
N PHE A 52 -14.06 28.32 69.11
CA PHE A 52 -15.17 29.20 68.77
C PHE A 52 -16.54 28.55 69.04
N ARG A 53 -16.70 27.25 68.81
CA ARG A 53 -17.93 26.51 69.16
C ARG A 53 -18.15 26.41 70.66
N LYS A 54 -17.09 26.16 71.44
CA LYS A 54 -17.15 26.17 72.92
C LYS A 54 -17.52 27.56 73.44
N GLU A 55 -16.92 28.60 72.88
CA GLU A 55 -17.19 30.00 73.24
C GLU A 55 -18.62 30.42 72.86
N PHE A 56 -19.08 30.07 71.66
CA PHE A 56 -20.47 30.25 71.23
C PHE A 56 -21.45 29.64 72.23
N ASN A 57 -21.23 28.37 72.62
CA ASN A 57 -22.08 27.69 73.59
C ASN A 57 -22.07 28.36 74.96
N LYS A 58 -20.93 28.95 75.37
CA LYS A 58 -20.81 29.72 76.62
C LYS A 58 -21.57 31.04 76.53
N LEU A 59 -21.38 31.81 75.45
CA LEU A 59 -22.06 33.09 75.19
C LEU A 59 -23.57 32.88 75.07
N ASN A 60 -24.02 31.85 74.36
CA ASN A 60 -25.44 31.54 74.19
C ASN A 60 -26.12 31.16 75.53
N LYS A 61 -25.43 30.43 76.41
CA LYS A 61 -25.89 30.17 77.78
C LYS A 61 -25.99 31.47 78.61
N GLN A 62 -25.06 32.41 78.43
CA GLN A 62 -25.10 33.71 79.10
C GLN A 62 -26.25 34.59 78.58
N VAL A 63 -26.49 34.63 77.26
CA VAL A 63 -27.64 35.33 76.66
C VAL A 63 -28.95 34.77 77.22
N ALA A 64 -29.10 33.44 77.29
CA ALA A 64 -30.28 32.82 77.88
C ALA A 64 -30.47 33.22 79.35
N LYS A 65 -29.40 33.24 80.15
CA LYS A 65 -29.45 33.62 81.56
C LYS A 65 -29.85 35.10 81.76
N LEU A 66 -29.27 36.02 80.96
CA LEU A 66 -29.57 37.46 81.02
C LEU A 66 -31.01 37.78 80.57
N LYS A 67 -31.50 37.08 79.54
CA LYS A 67 -32.90 37.20 79.09
C LYS A 67 -33.90 36.72 80.16
N ILE A 68 -33.58 35.65 80.90
CA ILE A 68 -34.42 35.16 82.00
C ILE A 68 -34.43 36.15 83.17
N SER A 69 -33.32 36.82 83.46
CA SER A 69 -33.22 37.79 84.57
C SER A 69 -33.68 39.21 84.23
N GLY A 70 -34.14 39.47 83.00
CA GLY A 70 -34.59 40.80 82.55
C GLY A 70 -33.50 41.86 82.43
N ALA A 71 -32.23 41.46 82.37
CA ALA A 71 -31.08 42.36 82.23
C ALA A 71 -30.74 42.62 80.75
N ASP A 72 -30.01 43.70 80.46
CA ASP A 72 -29.56 44.00 79.08
C ASP A 72 -28.58 42.93 78.58
N ALA A 73 -28.89 42.32 77.43
CA ALA A 73 -28.10 41.29 76.78
C ALA A 73 -27.46 41.77 75.47
N SER A 74 -27.60 43.05 75.12
CA SER A 74 -27.22 43.59 73.80
C SER A 74 -25.74 43.37 73.46
N GLU A 75 -24.84 43.59 74.43
CA GLU A 75 -23.39 43.38 74.27
C GLU A 75 -23.03 41.90 74.05
N VAL A 76 -23.61 40.99 74.84
CA VAL A 76 -23.37 39.54 74.71
C VAL A 76 -23.96 39.00 73.40
N ILE A 77 -25.07 39.57 72.91
CA ILE A 77 -25.65 39.26 71.60
C ILE A 77 -24.69 39.70 70.48
N GLN A 78 -24.13 40.92 70.54
CA GLN A 78 -23.12 41.36 69.57
C GLN A 78 -21.88 40.46 69.56
N GLN A 79 -21.42 40.04 70.74
CA GLN A 79 -20.27 39.14 70.87
C GLN A 79 -20.59 37.73 70.33
N THR A 80 -21.83 37.26 70.49
CA THR A 80 -22.31 35.99 69.90
C THR A 80 -22.35 36.05 68.38
N GLU A 81 -22.86 37.16 67.81
CA GLU A 81 -22.89 37.37 66.34
C GLU A 81 -21.49 37.51 65.76
N LYS A 82 -20.58 38.21 66.45
CA LYS A 82 -19.16 38.27 66.05
C LYS A 82 -18.51 36.89 66.07
N ASN A 83 -18.64 36.14 67.16
CA ASN A 83 -18.12 34.77 67.28
C ASN A 83 -18.66 33.86 66.16
N LYS A 84 -19.93 34.03 65.77
CA LYS A 84 -20.54 33.25 64.67
C LYS A 84 -19.92 33.59 63.31
N ARG A 85 -19.63 34.86 63.05
CA ARG A 85 -18.92 35.30 61.82
C ARG A 85 -17.49 34.76 61.78
N ASP A 86 -16.73 34.99 62.85
CA ASP A 86 -15.33 34.54 62.97
C ASP A 86 -15.24 33.00 62.85
N ALA A 87 -16.19 32.27 63.44
CA ALA A 87 -16.30 30.82 63.29
C ALA A 87 -16.56 30.39 61.84
N THR A 88 -17.41 31.12 61.10
CA THR A 88 -17.74 30.80 59.70
C THR A 88 -16.54 31.02 58.79
N GLU A 89 -15.79 32.11 58.99
CA GLU A 89 -14.55 32.39 58.27
C GLU A 89 -13.49 31.30 58.55
N LYS A 90 -13.32 30.93 59.81
CA LYS A 90 -12.40 29.85 60.20
C LYS A 90 -12.83 28.47 59.70
N GLU A 91 -14.12 28.19 59.62
CA GLU A 91 -14.65 26.97 58.99
C GLU A 91 -14.35 26.92 57.48
N ALA A 92 -14.27 28.06 56.80
CA ALA A 92 -13.79 28.11 55.41
C ALA A 92 -12.29 27.79 55.33
N GLU A 93 -11.46 28.37 56.20
CA GLU A 93 -10.02 28.08 56.26
C GLU A 93 -9.71 26.60 56.57
N VAL A 94 -10.54 25.96 57.41
CA VAL A 94 -10.44 24.51 57.70
C VAL A 94 -10.74 23.68 56.46
N ARG A 95 -11.78 24.04 55.70
CA ARG A 95 -12.14 23.34 54.45
C ARG A 95 -11.03 23.46 53.42
N GLU A 96 -10.45 24.65 53.27
CA GLU A 96 -9.32 24.88 52.35
C GLU A 96 -8.07 24.11 52.77
N ALA A 97 -7.72 24.15 54.06
CA ALA A 97 -6.58 23.38 54.58
C ALA A 97 -6.77 21.87 54.39
N TYR A 98 -7.97 21.35 54.63
CA TYR A 98 -8.28 19.95 54.40
C TYR A 98 -8.22 19.57 52.92
N ALA A 99 -8.72 20.43 52.03
CA ALA A 99 -8.65 20.20 50.59
C ALA A 99 -7.19 20.15 50.10
N ALA A 100 -6.33 21.08 50.56
CA ALA A 100 -4.91 21.08 50.25
C ALA A 100 -4.19 19.83 50.79
N LEU A 101 -4.44 19.45 52.05
CA LEU A 101 -3.93 18.22 52.65
C LEU A 101 -4.34 16.99 51.84
N LYS A 102 -5.63 16.88 51.50
CA LYS A 102 -6.17 15.75 50.75
C LYS A 102 -5.56 15.65 49.36
N ALA A 103 -5.49 16.77 48.63
CA ALA A 103 -4.89 16.80 47.29
C ALA A 103 -3.44 16.32 47.31
N LYS A 104 -2.66 16.72 48.34
CA LYS A 104 -1.28 16.26 48.50
C LYS A 104 -1.17 14.81 48.94
N LEU A 105 -2.02 14.36 49.85
CA LEU A 105 -2.05 12.96 50.30
C LEU A 105 -2.35 11.99 49.15
N GLU A 106 -3.13 12.42 48.16
CA GLU A 106 -3.47 11.64 46.97
C GLU A 106 -2.30 11.46 45.99
N THR A 107 -1.22 12.23 46.10
CA THR A 107 -0.02 12.08 45.24
C THR A 107 0.99 11.08 45.78
N VAL A 108 0.75 10.48 46.96
CA VAL A 108 1.66 9.50 47.56
C VAL A 108 1.23 8.10 47.15
N GLY A 109 2.15 7.38 46.52
CA GLY A 109 1.95 5.99 46.12
C GLY A 109 1.77 5.05 47.31
N ASN A 110 1.29 3.85 47.04
CA ASN A 110 1.11 2.81 48.04
C ASN A 110 2.45 2.34 48.60
N LEU A 111 2.45 1.75 49.79
CA LEU A 111 3.66 1.18 50.40
C LEU A 111 4.15 -0.01 49.58
N ILE A 112 5.41 0.02 49.18
CA ILE A 112 6.02 -1.06 48.41
C ILE A 112 6.31 -2.25 49.33
N HIS A 113 5.91 -3.45 48.91
CA HIS A 113 6.24 -4.68 49.61
C HIS A 113 7.77 -4.94 49.60
N ASP A 114 8.31 -5.48 50.69
CA ASP A 114 9.77 -5.67 50.86
C ASP A 114 10.40 -6.58 49.79
N SER A 115 9.62 -7.51 49.23
CA SER A 115 10.10 -8.40 48.16
C SER A 115 10.21 -7.75 46.78
N VAL A 116 9.84 -6.48 46.61
CA VAL A 116 9.88 -5.80 45.30
C VAL A 116 11.32 -5.34 45.02
N PRO A 117 11.89 -5.69 43.86
CA PRO A 117 13.24 -5.29 43.49
C PRO A 117 13.32 -3.76 43.31
N VAL A 118 14.35 -3.15 43.90
CA VAL A 118 14.52 -1.69 43.87
C VAL A 118 15.34 -1.28 42.66
N ASN A 119 14.67 -0.79 41.62
CA ASN A 119 15.28 -0.32 40.38
C ASN A 119 14.28 0.61 39.65
N ASN A 120 14.78 1.50 38.79
CA ASN A 120 13.98 2.45 38.03
C ASN A 120 13.84 2.07 36.53
N ASP A 121 14.39 0.93 36.14
CA ASP A 121 14.40 0.45 34.76
C ASP A 121 13.78 -0.96 34.70
N GLU A 122 12.72 -1.09 33.90
CA GLU A 122 11.98 -2.35 33.68
C GLU A 122 12.85 -3.44 33.05
N ALA A 123 13.97 -3.10 32.38
CA ALA A 123 14.94 -4.09 31.91
C ALA A 123 15.54 -4.93 33.06
N ASN A 124 15.44 -4.44 34.30
CA ASN A 124 15.90 -5.11 35.51
C ASN A 124 14.76 -5.82 36.29
N ASN A 125 13.60 -6.05 35.66
CA ASN A 125 12.55 -6.87 36.23
C ASN A 125 13.08 -8.27 36.57
N ALA A 126 12.78 -8.74 37.78
CA ALA A 126 13.30 -10.02 38.25
C ALA A 126 12.49 -11.18 37.66
N VAL A 127 13.12 -12.05 36.87
CA VAL A 127 12.50 -13.29 36.36
C VAL A 127 12.37 -14.29 37.50
N ASN A 128 11.13 -14.60 37.91
CA ASN A 128 10.86 -15.50 39.02
C ASN A 128 10.65 -16.96 38.57
N ASP A 129 10.08 -17.14 37.38
CA ASP A 129 9.58 -18.44 36.90
C ASP A 129 9.47 -18.42 35.36
N ALA A 130 9.53 -19.59 34.71
CA ALA A 130 9.36 -19.74 33.27
C ALA A 130 8.77 -21.11 32.93
N TRP A 131 7.96 -21.16 31.87
CA TRP A 131 7.26 -22.37 31.47
C TRP A 131 7.10 -22.50 29.95
N GLY A 132 7.15 -23.74 29.46
CA GLY A 132 6.87 -24.09 28.05
C GLY A 132 8.12 -24.15 27.16
N GLU A 133 8.01 -24.86 26.04
CA GLU A 133 9.06 -24.94 25.02
C GLU A 133 8.89 -23.81 24.01
N LYS A 134 9.92 -22.97 23.86
CA LYS A 134 9.93 -21.87 22.89
C LYS A 134 9.95 -22.43 21.47
N LEU A 135 9.03 -21.99 20.64
CA LEU A 135 9.16 -22.18 19.19
C LEU A 135 10.33 -21.33 18.70
N VAL A 136 11.29 -21.97 18.04
CA VAL A 136 12.47 -21.34 17.42
C VAL A 136 12.46 -21.69 15.93
N ALA A 137 12.89 -20.76 15.09
CA ALA A 137 12.97 -20.99 13.65
C ALA A 137 13.85 -22.21 13.35
N SER A 138 13.32 -23.15 12.55
CA SER A 138 14.10 -24.27 12.03
C SER A 138 14.83 -23.86 10.75
N PRO A 139 16.00 -24.44 10.42
CA PRO A 139 16.70 -24.16 9.17
C PRO A 139 15.76 -24.36 7.97
N GLY A 140 15.57 -23.31 7.17
CA GLY A 140 14.67 -23.32 6.00
C GLY A 140 13.21 -22.92 6.26
N PHE A 141 12.80 -22.72 7.51
CA PHE A 141 11.44 -22.28 7.87
C PHE A 141 11.48 -20.92 8.58
N LYS A 142 11.13 -19.84 7.85
CA LYS A 142 11.03 -18.49 8.42
C LYS A 142 9.67 -18.32 9.11
N LEU A 143 9.71 -18.11 10.43
CA LEU A 143 8.55 -17.74 11.22
C LEU A 143 8.05 -16.35 10.81
N LYS A 144 6.74 -16.23 10.67
CA LYS A 144 6.04 -14.97 10.36
C LYS A 144 5.61 -14.31 11.65
N ASN A 145 5.60 -12.98 11.67
CA ASN A 145 5.04 -12.22 12.79
C ASN A 145 3.51 -12.25 12.72
N HIS A 146 2.85 -11.89 13.82
CA HIS A 146 1.39 -11.84 13.87
C HIS A 146 0.76 -10.83 12.89
N VAL A 147 1.47 -9.77 12.48
CA VAL A 147 0.98 -8.78 11.51
C VAL A 147 0.77 -9.43 10.15
N ASP A 148 1.77 -10.15 9.65
CA ASP A 148 1.70 -10.91 8.40
C ASP A 148 0.65 -12.01 8.49
N LEU A 149 0.60 -12.72 9.62
CA LEU A 149 -0.34 -13.82 9.82
C LEU A 149 -1.79 -13.33 9.84
N VAL A 150 -2.07 -12.16 10.43
CA VAL A 150 -3.39 -11.53 10.40
C VAL A 150 -3.84 -11.27 8.96
N GLU A 151 -2.94 -10.77 8.11
CA GLU A 151 -3.25 -10.49 6.71
C GLU A 151 -3.39 -11.77 5.87
N LEU A 152 -2.48 -12.73 6.03
CA LEU A 152 -2.49 -14.00 5.30
C LEU A 152 -3.73 -14.85 5.62
N LEU A 153 -4.22 -14.79 6.85
CA LEU A 153 -5.46 -15.46 7.25
C LEU A 153 -6.71 -14.64 6.92
N ASP A 154 -6.57 -13.36 6.59
CA ASP A 154 -7.68 -12.41 6.37
C ASP A 154 -8.65 -12.39 7.58
N ILE A 155 -8.08 -12.33 8.79
CA ILE A 155 -8.81 -12.36 10.07
C ILE A 155 -9.01 -10.99 10.69
N ALA A 156 -8.30 -9.98 10.22
CA ALA A 156 -8.56 -8.58 10.55
C ALA A 156 -8.30 -7.64 9.36
N ASP A 157 -8.96 -6.50 9.34
CA ASP A 157 -8.77 -5.41 8.37
C ASP A 157 -8.33 -4.15 9.11
N THR A 158 -7.01 -3.96 9.19
CA THR A 158 -6.39 -2.79 9.83
C THR A 158 -6.39 -1.56 8.93
N LYS A 159 -6.45 -1.75 7.60
CA LYS A 159 -6.48 -0.65 6.62
C LYS A 159 -7.80 0.09 6.70
N ARG A 160 -8.93 -0.61 6.53
CA ARG A 160 -10.26 -0.01 6.68
C ARG A 160 -10.54 0.44 8.12
N GLY A 161 -9.97 -0.26 9.10
CA GLY A 161 -10.03 0.17 10.49
C GLY A 161 -9.37 1.52 10.69
N ALA A 162 -8.18 1.73 10.12
CA ALA A 162 -7.46 2.99 10.20
C ALA A 162 -8.19 4.14 9.47
N GLU A 163 -8.81 3.85 8.32
CA GLU A 163 -9.64 4.81 7.57
C GLU A 163 -10.82 5.34 8.41
N ILE A 164 -11.45 4.48 9.22
CA ILE A 164 -12.67 4.82 9.95
C ILE A 164 -12.38 5.39 11.35
N ALA A 165 -11.44 4.80 12.08
CA ALA A 165 -11.19 5.14 13.49
C ALA A 165 -9.85 5.86 13.73
N GLY A 166 -9.07 6.14 12.68
CA GLY A 166 -7.70 6.63 12.79
C GLY A 166 -6.70 5.50 13.08
N ALA A 167 -5.41 5.87 13.20
CA ALA A 167 -4.34 4.91 13.45
C ALA A 167 -4.68 3.92 14.59
N ARG A 168 -4.24 2.67 14.47
CA ARG A 168 -4.58 1.55 15.38
C ARG A 168 -6.05 1.10 15.37
N GLY A 169 -6.89 1.64 14.49
CA GLY A 169 -8.22 1.10 14.20
C GLY A 169 -8.15 -0.22 13.41
N PHE A 170 -9.05 -1.16 13.71
CA PHE A 170 -9.12 -2.45 13.00
C PHE A 170 -10.55 -3.02 13.02
N PHE A 171 -10.85 -3.89 12.06
CA PHE A 171 -12.01 -4.78 12.11
C PHE A 171 -11.53 -6.22 12.29
N LEU A 172 -12.08 -6.98 13.24
CA LEU A 172 -11.98 -8.44 13.20
C LEU A 172 -12.99 -8.99 12.19
N LYS A 173 -12.57 -9.98 11.40
CA LYS A 173 -13.38 -10.60 10.33
C LYS A 173 -13.29 -12.12 10.39
N GLY A 174 -14.37 -12.78 9.95
CA GLY A 174 -14.42 -14.24 9.81
C GLY A 174 -13.89 -14.96 11.05
N ASP A 175 -12.89 -15.81 10.85
CA ASP A 175 -12.29 -16.62 11.91
C ASP A 175 -11.55 -15.80 12.98
N GLY A 176 -11.14 -14.56 12.69
CA GLY A 176 -10.56 -13.66 13.69
C GLY A 176 -11.57 -13.24 14.75
N LEU A 177 -12.80 -12.92 14.31
CA LEU A 177 -13.91 -12.61 15.21
C LEU A 177 -14.29 -13.85 16.04
N LEU A 178 -14.35 -15.02 15.42
CA LEU A 178 -14.67 -16.27 16.11
C LEU A 178 -13.59 -16.65 17.13
N LEU A 179 -12.31 -16.48 16.80
CA LEU A 179 -11.19 -16.76 17.70
C LEU A 179 -11.21 -15.82 18.92
N ASN A 180 -11.54 -14.55 18.70
CA ASN A 180 -11.74 -13.59 19.79
C ASN A 180 -12.87 -14.05 20.75
N GLN A 181 -14.03 -14.39 20.18
CA GLN A 181 -15.16 -14.92 20.96
C GLN A 181 -14.82 -16.24 21.67
N ALA A 182 -14.00 -17.10 21.06
CA ALA A 182 -13.54 -18.34 21.68
C ALA A 182 -12.68 -18.08 22.93
N LEU A 183 -11.75 -17.11 22.87
CA LEU A 183 -10.94 -16.71 24.02
C LEU A 183 -11.77 -16.12 25.15
N ILE A 184 -12.73 -15.24 24.84
CA ILE A 184 -13.66 -14.65 25.82
C ILE A 184 -14.42 -15.77 26.57
N ASN A 185 -15.04 -16.67 25.81
CA ASN A 185 -15.84 -17.76 26.38
C ASN A 185 -15.00 -18.77 27.16
N PHE A 186 -13.80 -19.09 26.67
CA PHE A 186 -12.87 -19.96 27.38
C PHE A 186 -12.43 -19.32 28.70
N GLY A 187 -12.05 -18.04 28.71
CA GLY A 187 -11.65 -17.29 29.91
C GLY A 187 -12.74 -17.24 30.98
N LEU A 188 -13.96 -16.87 30.60
CA LEU A 188 -15.11 -16.83 31.53
C LEU A 188 -15.43 -18.22 32.10
N THR A 189 -15.44 -19.25 31.25
CA THR A 189 -15.68 -20.64 31.68
C THR A 189 -14.58 -21.13 32.61
N PHE A 190 -13.33 -20.75 32.33
CA PHE A 190 -12.15 -21.13 33.10
C PHE A 190 -12.18 -20.56 34.53
N LEU A 191 -12.55 -19.28 34.68
CA LEU A 191 -12.68 -18.63 35.99
C LEU A 191 -13.94 -19.06 36.74
N LYS A 192 -15.06 -19.29 36.04
CA LYS A 192 -16.28 -19.83 36.66
C LYS A 192 -16.04 -21.16 37.37
N LYS A 193 -15.25 -22.06 36.77
CA LYS A 193 -14.84 -23.33 37.38
C LYS A 193 -14.00 -23.16 38.65
N ARG A 194 -13.43 -21.96 38.87
CA ARG A 194 -12.63 -21.58 40.04
C ARG A 194 -13.41 -20.69 41.02
N GLY A 195 -14.73 -20.65 40.92
CA GLY A 195 -15.58 -19.94 41.87
C GLY A 195 -15.64 -18.42 41.66
N PHE A 196 -15.19 -17.91 40.50
CA PHE A 196 -15.39 -16.51 40.15
C PHE A 196 -16.80 -16.28 39.60
N THR A 197 -17.39 -15.14 39.95
CA THR A 197 -18.68 -14.69 39.41
C THR A 197 -18.43 -13.86 38.16
N GLY A 198 -18.96 -14.29 37.01
CA GLY A 198 -18.88 -13.52 35.76
C GLY A 198 -19.66 -12.21 35.85
N LEU A 199 -19.04 -11.09 35.44
CA LEU A 199 -19.63 -9.77 35.52
C LEU A 199 -19.24 -8.91 34.31
N GLN A 200 -20.23 -8.30 33.66
CA GLN A 200 -20.00 -7.30 32.61
C GLN A 200 -20.30 -5.92 33.22
N PRO A 201 -19.28 -5.05 33.42
CA PRO A 201 -19.51 -3.71 33.95
C PRO A 201 -19.99 -2.73 32.87
N PRO A 202 -20.48 -1.53 33.25
CA PRO A 202 -20.63 -0.42 32.32
C PRO A 202 -19.28 -0.02 31.70
N PHE A 203 -19.26 0.28 30.40
CA PHE A 203 -18.02 0.65 29.68
C PHE A 203 -17.68 2.14 29.79
N PHE A 204 -18.47 2.91 30.52
CA PHE A 204 -18.20 4.29 30.87
C PHE A 204 -18.52 4.56 32.34
N MET A 205 -17.76 5.47 32.95
CA MET A 205 -17.94 5.89 34.34
C MET A 205 -18.06 7.41 34.43
N ARG A 206 -18.82 7.90 35.41
CA ARG A 206 -18.85 9.33 35.72
C ARG A 206 -17.48 9.81 36.19
N LYS A 207 -17.12 11.06 35.89
CA LYS A 207 -15.84 11.67 36.27
C LYS A 207 -15.52 11.55 37.77
N ASP A 208 -16.51 11.80 38.63
CA ASP A 208 -16.36 11.77 40.09
C ASP A 208 -16.03 10.37 40.62
N VAL A 209 -16.57 9.33 40.00
CA VAL A 209 -16.30 7.92 40.36
C VAL A 209 -14.99 7.45 39.76
N MET A 210 -14.71 7.80 38.49
CA MET A 210 -13.44 7.46 37.82
C MET A 210 -12.25 8.04 38.57
N ALA A 211 -12.34 9.28 39.05
CA ALA A 211 -11.27 9.95 39.80
C ALA A 211 -10.90 9.26 41.13
N LYS A 212 -11.79 8.40 41.67
CA LYS A 212 -11.50 7.58 42.86
C LYS A 212 -10.74 6.29 42.52
N CYS A 213 -10.83 5.81 41.28
CA CYS A 213 -10.27 4.54 40.82
C CYS A 213 -8.98 4.72 40.01
N ALA A 214 -8.91 5.76 39.18
CA ALA A 214 -7.78 6.07 38.30
C ALA A 214 -6.85 7.15 38.90
N GLN A 215 -5.61 7.16 38.43
CA GLN A 215 -4.60 8.19 38.75
C GLN A 215 -4.77 9.40 37.83
N LEU A 216 -4.27 10.56 38.26
CA LEU A 216 -4.36 11.82 37.50
C LEU A 216 -3.71 11.69 36.11
N ALA A 217 -2.50 11.13 36.02
CA ALA A 217 -1.80 10.93 34.75
C ALA A 217 -2.61 10.10 33.73
N GLN A 218 -3.42 9.14 34.21
CA GLN A 218 -4.24 8.29 33.34
C GLN A 218 -5.36 9.07 32.64
N PHE A 219 -5.83 10.21 33.18
CA PHE A 219 -6.85 11.04 32.51
C PHE A 219 -6.32 11.62 31.20
N ASP A 220 -5.06 12.04 31.19
CA ASP A 220 -4.44 12.66 30.03
C ASP A 220 -3.96 11.58 29.04
N GLU A 221 -3.29 10.55 29.54
CA GLU A 221 -2.56 9.55 28.73
C GLU A 221 -3.41 8.36 28.26
N GLU A 222 -4.36 7.87 29.07
CA GLU A 222 -5.05 6.59 28.83
C GLU A 222 -6.53 6.76 28.51
N LEU A 223 -7.26 7.65 29.22
CA LEU A 223 -8.72 7.65 29.22
C LEU A 223 -9.35 8.53 28.13
N TYR A 224 -10.27 7.95 27.35
CA TYR A 224 -11.14 8.72 26.46
C TYR A 224 -12.29 9.37 27.24
N LYS A 225 -12.48 10.68 27.03
CA LYS A 225 -13.58 11.46 27.60
C LYS A 225 -14.78 11.46 26.65
N VAL A 226 -15.96 11.21 27.18
CA VAL A 226 -17.24 11.36 26.46
C VAL A 226 -17.84 12.71 26.83
N THR A 227 -18.01 13.57 25.83
CA THR A 227 -18.57 14.93 25.96
C THR A 227 -19.95 15.02 25.31
N GLY A 228 -20.90 15.74 25.91
CA GLY A 228 -22.26 15.93 25.40
C GLY A 228 -23.13 16.67 26.42
N GLU A 229 -24.46 16.70 26.21
CA GLU A 229 -25.40 17.23 27.20
C GLU A 229 -25.45 16.31 28.44
N GLY A 230 -25.09 16.84 29.62
CA GLY A 230 -25.09 16.14 30.90
C GLY A 230 -23.70 16.01 31.55
N ASP A 231 -23.59 15.12 32.54
CA ASP A 231 -22.34 14.93 33.30
C ASP A 231 -21.22 14.30 32.45
N ASP A 232 -20.00 14.80 32.66
CA ASP A 232 -18.76 14.24 32.10
C ASP A 232 -18.61 12.74 32.42
N LYS A 233 -18.39 11.93 31.38
CA LYS A 233 -18.10 10.50 31.50
C LYS A 233 -16.79 10.13 30.80
N TYR A 234 -16.21 9.01 31.20
CA TYR A 234 -14.98 8.46 30.62
C TYR A 234 -15.20 7.01 30.23
N LEU A 235 -14.70 6.59 29.07
CA LEU A 235 -14.61 5.18 28.71
C LEU A 235 -13.59 4.47 29.61
N ILE A 236 -13.86 3.22 29.96
CA ILE A 236 -12.99 2.44 30.84
C ILE A 236 -11.75 1.93 30.09
N ALA A 237 -10.58 1.99 30.72
CA ALA A 237 -9.33 1.41 30.21
C ALA A 237 -9.15 -0.07 30.61
N THR A 238 -9.97 -0.54 31.55
CA THR A 238 -9.98 -1.91 32.10
C THR A 238 -11.27 -2.12 32.90
N ALA A 239 -11.79 -3.36 32.95
CA ALA A 239 -12.88 -3.75 33.84
C ALA A 239 -12.56 -3.52 35.33
N GLU A 240 -11.27 -3.47 35.71
CA GLU A 240 -10.86 -3.13 37.08
C GLU A 240 -11.51 -1.83 37.58
N GLN A 241 -11.54 -0.77 36.77
CA GLN A 241 -12.03 0.54 37.18
C GLN A 241 -13.49 0.50 37.70
N PRO A 242 -14.46 -0.02 36.94
CA PRO A 242 -15.83 -0.15 37.42
C PRO A 242 -15.99 -1.25 38.49
N LEU A 243 -15.18 -2.31 38.48
CA LEU A 243 -15.23 -3.37 39.49
C LEU A 243 -14.76 -2.89 40.86
N CYS A 244 -13.71 -2.05 40.91
CA CYS A 244 -13.29 -1.34 42.12
C CYS A 244 -14.45 -0.55 42.73
N ALA A 245 -15.19 0.19 41.90
CA ALA A 245 -16.29 1.05 42.34
C ALA A 245 -17.60 0.29 42.63
N TYR A 246 -17.69 -1.01 42.33
CA TYR A 246 -18.94 -1.77 42.44
C TYR A 246 -19.49 -1.79 43.87
N HIS A 247 -18.62 -1.77 44.88
CA HIS A 247 -18.96 -1.79 46.31
C HIS A 247 -18.74 -0.43 47.00
N ILE A 248 -18.83 0.69 46.27
CA ILE A 248 -18.54 2.03 46.81
C ILE A 248 -19.34 2.32 48.09
N ASP A 249 -18.68 2.87 49.10
CA ASP A 249 -19.24 3.21 50.41
C ASP A 249 -19.78 2.02 51.26
N GLU A 250 -19.62 0.77 50.82
CA GLU A 250 -20.14 -0.40 51.51
C GLU A 250 -19.31 -0.83 52.73
N TRP A 251 -19.96 -1.61 53.61
CA TRP A 251 -19.32 -2.35 54.70
C TRP A 251 -19.44 -3.85 54.38
N ILE A 252 -18.32 -4.49 54.06
CA ILE A 252 -18.29 -5.89 53.66
C ILE A 252 -18.07 -6.77 54.90
N PRO A 253 -19.03 -7.66 55.25
CA PRO A 253 -18.86 -8.55 56.39
C PRO A 253 -17.79 -9.61 56.10
N PRO A 254 -17.03 -10.07 57.11
CA PRO A 254 -15.97 -11.08 56.91
C PRO A 254 -16.45 -12.37 56.24
N SER A 255 -17.70 -12.79 56.52
CA SER A 255 -18.31 -13.99 55.95
C SER A 255 -18.59 -13.93 54.45
N ALA A 256 -18.55 -12.73 53.84
CA ALA A 256 -18.71 -12.56 52.40
C ALA A 256 -17.38 -12.64 51.65
N LEU A 257 -16.24 -12.64 52.37
CA LEU A 257 -14.91 -12.61 51.78
C LEU A 257 -14.31 -14.03 51.68
N PRO A 258 -13.45 -14.28 50.67
CA PRO A 258 -13.10 -13.35 49.58
C PRO A 258 -14.16 -13.32 48.47
N ILE A 259 -14.40 -12.13 47.93
CA ILE A 259 -15.27 -11.92 46.76
C ILE A 259 -14.40 -12.00 45.50
N ARG A 260 -14.87 -12.74 44.48
CA ARG A 260 -14.14 -13.01 43.24
C ARG A 260 -14.99 -12.71 42.01
N TYR A 261 -14.56 -11.77 41.17
CA TYR A 261 -15.24 -11.39 39.93
C TYR A 261 -14.39 -11.70 38.70
N ALA A 262 -15.02 -12.27 37.68
CA ALA A 262 -14.48 -12.42 36.33
C ALA A 262 -15.11 -11.34 35.43
N GLY A 263 -14.44 -10.20 35.32
CA GLY A 263 -14.88 -9.04 34.55
C GLY A 263 -14.66 -9.19 33.06
N TYR A 264 -15.70 -9.11 32.24
CA TYR A 264 -15.57 -9.01 30.77
C TYR A 264 -15.91 -7.60 30.31
N SER A 265 -15.01 -6.97 29.54
CA SER A 265 -15.28 -5.67 28.92
C SER A 265 -14.45 -5.43 27.68
N SER A 266 -14.95 -4.59 26.77
CA SER A 266 -14.09 -3.84 25.86
C SER A 266 -13.38 -2.72 26.62
N CYS A 267 -12.09 -2.56 26.37
CA CYS A 267 -11.18 -1.60 27.01
C CYS A 267 -10.76 -0.55 25.99
N PHE A 268 -10.76 0.72 26.39
CA PHE A 268 -10.44 1.86 25.54
C PHE A 268 -9.22 2.61 26.08
N ARG A 269 -8.15 2.69 25.28
CA ARG A 269 -6.90 3.37 25.66
C ARG A 269 -6.40 4.30 24.56
N LYS A 270 -6.11 5.55 24.92
CA LYS A 270 -5.54 6.55 23.98
C LYS A 270 -4.13 6.19 23.51
N GLU A 271 -3.37 5.43 24.30
CA GLU A 271 -1.99 5.02 23.99
C GLU A 271 -1.03 6.19 23.70
N ALA A 272 -1.29 7.38 24.28
CA ALA A 272 -0.60 8.63 23.97
C ALA A 272 0.91 8.62 24.28
N GLY A 273 1.34 7.83 25.27
CA GLY A 273 2.77 7.69 25.63
C GLY A 273 3.57 6.71 24.76
N SER A 274 2.96 6.05 23.77
CA SER A 274 3.57 4.94 23.02
C SER A 274 3.84 5.23 21.54
N HIS A 275 4.04 6.51 21.19
CA HIS A 275 4.32 6.93 19.81
C HIS A 275 5.41 6.07 19.16
N GLY A 276 5.04 5.35 18.09
CA GLY A 276 5.95 4.55 17.28
C GLY A 276 6.24 3.11 17.75
N ARG A 277 5.77 2.66 18.93
CA ARG A 277 5.99 1.28 19.40
C ARG A 277 4.77 0.38 19.22
N ASP A 278 4.99 -0.82 18.69
CA ASP A 278 3.99 -1.87 18.42
C ASP A 278 2.72 -1.35 17.71
N THR A 279 2.85 -0.42 16.76
CA THR A 279 1.72 0.27 16.12
C THR A 279 1.00 -0.56 15.05
N LEU A 280 1.59 -1.67 14.62
CA LEU A 280 1.09 -2.52 13.54
C LEU A 280 0.33 -3.75 14.08
N GLY A 281 -0.57 -4.29 13.25
CA GLY A 281 -1.42 -5.42 13.60
C GLY A 281 -2.47 -5.05 14.64
N ILE A 282 -2.73 -5.98 15.57
CA ILE A 282 -3.75 -5.83 16.64
C ILE A 282 -3.16 -5.96 18.06
N PHE A 283 -1.82 -5.92 18.21
CA PHE A 283 -1.19 -6.12 19.52
C PHE A 283 -1.37 -4.92 20.46
N ARG A 284 -1.20 -3.69 19.97
CA ARG A 284 -1.42 -2.45 20.74
C ARG A 284 -2.38 -1.52 20.00
N VAL A 285 -3.63 -1.54 20.44
CA VAL A 285 -4.77 -0.90 19.76
C VAL A 285 -5.59 -0.06 20.73
N HIS A 286 -6.40 0.87 20.19
CA HIS A 286 -7.23 1.76 21.01
C HIS A 286 -8.40 1.05 21.68
N GLN A 287 -8.90 -0.03 21.08
CA GLN A 287 -9.99 -0.85 21.58
C GLN A 287 -9.56 -2.31 21.56
N PHE A 288 -9.76 -3.03 22.66
CA PHE A 288 -9.52 -4.47 22.75
C PHE A 288 -10.42 -5.12 23.81
N GLU A 289 -10.61 -6.44 23.78
CA GLU A 289 -11.35 -7.15 24.83
C GLU A 289 -10.42 -7.72 25.91
N LYS A 290 -10.94 -7.75 27.15
CA LYS A 290 -10.20 -8.28 28.29
C LYS A 290 -11.12 -9.05 29.25
N ILE A 291 -10.61 -10.18 29.74
CA ILE A 291 -11.13 -10.89 30.91
C ILE A 291 -10.24 -10.56 32.11
N GLU A 292 -10.83 -9.92 33.12
CA GLU A 292 -10.19 -9.46 34.34
C GLU A 292 -10.58 -10.33 35.53
N GLN A 293 -9.61 -10.73 36.33
CA GLN A 293 -9.81 -11.23 37.68
C GLN A 293 -9.80 -10.04 38.64
N PHE A 294 -10.86 -9.83 39.40
CA PHE A 294 -10.91 -8.83 40.46
C PHE A 294 -11.32 -9.48 41.77
N CYS A 295 -10.49 -9.31 42.80
CA CYS A 295 -10.70 -9.95 44.10
C CYS A 295 -10.70 -8.92 45.23
N ILE A 296 -11.63 -9.12 46.17
CA ILE A 296 -11.68 -8.37 47.43
C ILE A 296 -11.45 -9.37 48.57
N THR A 297 -10.47 -9.09 49.41
CA THR A 297 -10.09 -9.95 50.54
C THR A 297 -10.15 -9.21 51.87
N GLY A 298 -10.10 -9.96 52.97
CA GLY A 298 -9.84 -9.38 54.28
C GLY A 298 -8.43 -8.78 54.35
N PRO A 299 -8.19 -7.79 55.22
CA PRO A 299 -6.87 -7.22 55.45
C PRO A 299 -5.98 -8.08 56.37
N ASN A 300 -6.52 -9.15 56.97
CA ASN A 300 -5.86 -9.97 57.99
C ASN A 300 -5.26 -11.26 57.38
N GLU A 301 -4.49 -12.00 58.19
CA GLU A 301 -4.05 -13.39 57.92
C GLU A 301 -3.30 -13.63 56.58
N ASN A 302 -2.69 -12.57 56.04
CA ASN A 302 -1.97 -12.60 54.77
C ASN A 302 -2.87 -12.95 53.56
N ASP A 303 -4.20 -12.78 53.69
CA ASP A 303 -5.17 -13.24 52.70
C ASP A 303 -5.00 -12.58 51.33
N SER A 304 -4.71 -11.28 51.29
CA SER A 304 -4.48 -10.58 50.02
C SER A 304 -3.24 -11.11 49.29
N TRP A 305 -2.17 -11.44 50.02
CA TRP A 305 -0.95 -11.96 49.42
C TRP A 305 -1.12 -13.39 48.90
N LYS A 306 -1.86 -14.25 49.63
CA LYS A 306 -2.25 -15.58 49.12
C LYS A 306 -3.14 -15.47 47.87
N MET A 307 -4.04 -14.49 47.85
CA MET A 307 -4.91 -14.23 46.69
C MET A 307 -4.11 -13.73 45.48
N LEU A 308 -3.06 -12.92 45.68
CA LEU A 308 -2.16 -12.49 44.60
C LEU A 308 -1.52 -13.71 43.92
N ASP A 309 -1.02 -14.67 44.72
CA ASP A 309 -0.43 -15.90 44.22
C ASP A 309 -1.48 -16.79 43.53
N GLU A 310 -2.70 -16.90 44.09
CA GLU A 310 -3.84 -17.63 43.48
C GLU A 310 -4.24 -17.04 42.11
N MET A 311 -4.37 -15.71 42.01
CA MET A 311 -4.74 -15.03 40.76
C MET A 311 -3.66 -15.19 39.68
N MET A 312 -2.38 -15.08 40.07
CA MET A 312 -1.28 -15.34 39.14
C MET A 312 -1.24 -16.81 38.73
N GLN A 313 -1.49 -17.75 39.64
CA GLN A 313 -1.59 -19.17 39.31
C GLN A 313 -2.74 -19.46 38.33
N ASN A 314 -3.88 -18.79 38.47
CA ASN A 314 -4.98 -18.89 37.51
C ASN A 314 -4.53 -18.45 36.10
N SER A 315 -3.78 -17.35 35.99
CA SER A 315 -3.23 -16.88 34.72
C SER A 315 -2.20 -17.86 34.17
N LYS A 316 -1.27 -18.38 34.99
CA LYS A 316 -0.34 -19.46 34.59
C LYS A 316 -1.09 -20.65 33.99
N ASP A 317 -2.02 -21.23 34.74
CA ASP A 317 -2.82 -22.38 34.32
C ASP A 317 -3.57 -22.11 33.00
N PHE A 318 -4.05 -20.89 32.78
CA PHE A 318 -4.74 -20.49 31.55
C PHE A 318 -3.82 -20.51 30.33
N TYR A 319 -2.64 -19.88 30.43
CA TYR A 319 -1.65 -19.87 29.35
C TYR A 319 -1.00 -21.25 29.14
N GLN A 320 -0.89 -22.06 30.19
CA GLN A 320 -0.49 -23.47 30.09
C GLN A 320 -1.51 -24.31 29.32
N ALA A 321 -2.81 -24.08 29.57
CA ALA A 321 -3.89 -24.75 28.83
C ALA A 321 -3.90 -24.35 27.34
N LEU A 322 -3.54 -23.10 27.03
CA LEU A 322 -3.28 -22.62 25.67
C LEU A 322 -1.92 -23.06 25.12
N LYS A 323 -1.06 -23.71 25.91
CA LYS A 323 0.31 -24.11 25.58
C LYS A 323 1.17 -22.98 25.00
N LEU A 324 1.04 -21.78 25.54
CA LEU A 324 1.87 -20.64 25.15
C LEU A 324 3.04 -20.54 26.14
N PRO A 325 4.30 -20.58 25.69
CA PRO A 325 5.46 -20.42 26.57
C PRO A 325 5.50 -19.02 27.16
N TYR A 326 5.88 -18.89 28.43
CA TYR A 326 5.93 -17.60 29.11
C TYR A 326 7.00 -17.56 30.20
N GLN A 327 7.30 -16.35 30.67
CA GLN A 327 8.03 -16.08 31.90
C GLN A 327 7.21 -15.19 32.83
N ILE A 328 7.51 -15.28 34.13
CA ILE A 328 6.89 -14.46 35.17
C ILE A 328 7.94 -13.52 35.72
N VAL A 329 7.67 -12.23 35.66
CA VAL A 329 8.57 -11.20 36.14
C VAL A 329 7.95 -10.43 37.31
N THR A 330 8.76 -10.09 38.32
CA THR A 330 8.37 -9.11 39.35
C THR A 330 8.76 -7.73 38.85
N ILE A 331 7.79 -6.82 38.78
CA ILE A 331 8.03 -5.45 38.34
C ILE A 331 8.84 -4.68 39.39
N VAL A 332 9.84 -3.93 38.92
CA VAL A 332 10.70 -3.09 39.76
C VAL A 332 9.93 -1.91 40.38
N SER A 333 10.41 -1.44 41.52
CA SER A 333 9.73 -0.43 42.33
C SER A 333 9.45 0.90 41.60
N GLY A 334 10.34 1.36 40.71
CA GLY A 334 10.16 2.61 39.96
C GLY A 334 9.10 2.53 38.85
N ALA A 335 8.76 1.33 38.39
CA ALA A 335 7.74 1.10 37.36
C ALA A 335 6.35 0.75 37.94
N LEU A 336 6.23 0.63 39.27
CA LEU A 336 4.93 0.40 39.91
C LEU A 336 4.07 1.65 39.85
N ASN A 337 2.83 1.48 39.39
CA ASN A 337 1.82 2.51 39.53
C ASN A 337 1.54 2.81 41.03
N ASP A 338 0.95 3.97 41.33
CA ASP A 338 0.71 4.39 42.71
C ASP A 338 -0.19 3.44 43.51
N ALA A 339 -1.06 2.66 42.87
CA ALA A 339 -1.96 1.77 43.59
C ALA A 339 -1.28 0.46 44.04
N ALA A 340 -0.38 -0.10 43.22
CA ALA A 340 0.22 -1.40 43.47
C ALA A 340 1.26 -1.36 44.59
N ALA A 341 1.10 -2.25 45.58
CA ALA A 341 2.15 -2.55 46.56
C ALA A 341 3.17 -3.56 46.01
N LYS A 342 2.72 -4.42 45.08
CA LYS A 342 3.51 -5.40 44.34
C LYS A 342 2.76 -5.78 43.06
N LYS A 343 3.51 -6.01 41.98
CA LYS A 343 2.98 -6.40 40.67
C LYS A 343 3.83 -7.52 40.05
N TYR A 344 3.15 -8.50 39.46
CA TYR A 344 3.72 -9.55 38.64
C TYR A 344 3.20 -9.45 37.21
N ASP A 345 4.08 -9.59 36.23
CA ASP A 345 3.70 -9.71 34.82
C ASP A 345 4.00 -11.11 34.30
N LEU A 346 3.07 -11.66 33.51
CA LEU A 346 3.29 -12.84 32.68
C LEU A 346 3.56 -12.35 31.26
N GLU A 347 4.77 -12.60 30.81
CA GLU A 347 5.23 -12.25 29.47
C GLU A 347 5.32 -13.52 28.62
N ALA A 348 4.57 -13.59 27.53
CA ALA A 348 4.55 -14.75 26.66
C ALA A 348 5.57 -14.61 25.53
N TRP A 349 6.07 -15.75 25.04
CA TRP A 349 7.09 -15.81 23.99
C TRP A 349 6.49 -15.45 22.63
N PHE A 350 7.13 -14.54 21.91
CA PHE A 350 6.81 -14.18 20.52
C PHE A 350 7.94 -14.66 19.59
N PRO A 351 7.78 -15.82 18.94
CA PRO A 351 8.82 -16.47 18.16
C PRO A 351 9.43 -15.63 17.04
N SER A 352 8.66 -14.75 16.39
CA SER A 352 9.17 -13.97 15.26
C SER A 352 10.12 -12.84 15.69
N SER A 353 9.96 -12.33 16.91
CA SER A 353 10.77 -11.24 17.47
C SER A 353 11.75 -11.73 18.54
N GLU A 354 11.75 -13.04 18.81
CA GLU A 354 12.61 -13.71 19.79
C GLU A 354 12.59 -13.06 21.18
N THR A 355 11.44 -12.55 21.59
CA THR A 355 11.29 -11.79 22.83
C THR A 355 10.03 -12.18 23.59
N TYR A 356 10.04 -11.89 24.89
CA TYR A 356 8.87 -12.02 25.74
C TYR A 356 8.08 -10.69 25.75
N ARG A 357 6.75 -10.77 25.66
CA ARG A 357 5.86 -9.60 25.68
C ARG A 357 4.76 -9.78 26.72
N GLU A 358 4.45 -8.73 27.46
CA GLU A 358 3.40 -8.70 28.49
C GLU A 358 2.03 -9.08 27.93
N LEU A 359 1.43 -10.15 28.48
CA LEU A 359 0.03 -10.52 28.24
C LEU A 359 -0.85 -10.38 29.48
N VAL A 360 -0.27 -10.47 30.67
CA VAL A 360 -0.98 -10.32 31.95
C VAL A 360 -0.17 -9.46 32.89
N SER A 361 -0.89 -8.58 33.60
CA SER A 361 -0.42 -7.88 34.79
C SER A 361 -1.31 -8.28 35.97
N CYS A 362 -0.71 -8.53 37.13
CA CYS A 362 -1.38 -8.95 38.37
C CYS A 362 -0.85 -8.16 39.56
N SER A 363 -1.72 -7.39 40.22
CA SER A 363 -1.33 -6.46 41.27
C SER A 363 -2.10 -6.68 42.56
N ASN A 364 -1.41 -6.50 43.69
CA ASN A 364 -2.04 -6.34 45.01
C ASN A 364 -2.00 -4.85 45.38
N CYS A 365 -3.17 -4.24 45.49
CA CYS A 365 -3.32 -2.82 45.81
C CYS A 365 -3.59 -2.58 47.30
N THR A 366 -3.63 -3.64 48.13
CA THR A 366 -3.94 -3.55 49.56
C THR A 366 -5.20 -2.70 49.80
N ASP A 367 -5.21 -1.83 50.80
CA ASP A 367 -6.33 -0.94 51.11
C ASP A 367 -6.32 0.39 50.32
N TYR A 368 -5.34 0.61 49.45
CA TYR A 368 -5.09 1.90 48.81
C TYR A 368 -6.30 2.42 48.01
N GLN A 369 -6.89 1.56 47.18
CA GLN A 369 -8.09 1.86 46.39
C GLN A 369 -9.34 1.91 47.29
N ALA A 370 -9.47 0.92 48.19
CA ALA A 370 -10.61 0.79 49.10
C ALA A 370 -10.80 2.02 49.99
N ARG A 371 -9.72 2.69 50.40
CA ARG A 371 -9.78 3.94 51.18
C ARG A 371 -10.43 5.10 50.42
N ARG A 372 -10.11 5.28 49.13
CA ARG A 372 -10.71 6.35 48.30
C ARG A 372 -12.18 6.07 47.98
N LEU A 373 -12.52 4.79 47.84
CA LEU A 373 -13.87 4.30 47.55
C LEU A 373 -14.70 4.03 48.82
N GLU A 374 -14.10 4.20 49.99
CA GLU A 374 -14.74 4.01 51.29
C GLU A 374 -15.36 2.60 51.47
N ILE A 375 -14.66 1.57 50.98
CA ILE A 375 -15.06 0.16 51.03
C ILE A 375 -14.44 -0.50 52.26
N ARG A 376 -15.28 -0.72 53.28
CA ARG A 376 -14.81 -1.00 54.65
C ARG A 376 -14.96 -2.47 55.00
N TYR A 377 -14.09 -2.95 55.86
CA TYR A 377 -14.12 -4.31 56.39
C TYR A 377 -14.92 -4.35 57.69
N GLY A 378 -15.86 -5.28 57.82
CA GLY A 378 -16.64 -5.50 59.05
C GLY A 378 -18.07 -4.94 59.01
N GLN A 379 -18.60 -4.60 60.18
CA GLN A 379 -19.94 -4.01 60.33
C GLN A 379 -19.85 -2.60 60.90
N LYS A 380 -20.79 -1.74 60.51
CA LYS A 380 -20.91 -0.38 61.04
C LYS A 380 -21.29 -0.40 62.53
N LYS A 381 -20.31 -0.38 63.43
CA LYS A 381 -20.52 -0.23 64.88
C LYS A 381 -20.47 1.24 65.29
N SER A 382 -21.34 1.65 66.21
CA SER A 382 -21.49 3.04 66.66
C SER A 382 -20.29 3.60 67.46
N ASN A 383 -19.34 2.75 67.90
CA ASN A 383 -18.29 3.09 68.87
C ASN A 383 -16.84 2.75 68.44
N GLU A 384 -16.57 2.32 67.20
CA GLU A 384 -15.19 2.07 66.75
C GLU A 384 -14.51 3.36 66.29
N GLN A 385 -13.34 3.67 66.88
CA GLN A 385 -12.54 4.88 66.58
C GLN A 385 -11.71 4.78 65.27
N ALA A 386 -11.59 3.60 64.65
CA ALA A 386 -10.81 3.42 63.42
C ALA A 386 -11.51 2.48 62.42
N LYS A 387 -11.76 2.99 61.21
CA LYS A 387 -12.28 2.20 60.08
C LYS A 387 -11.18 1.26 59.58
N GLN A 388 -11.46 -0.03 59.44
CA GLN A 388 -10.64 -0.95 58.66
C GLN A 388 -11.19 -1.05 57.23
N TYR A 389 -10.30 -1.28 56.27
CA TYR A 389 -10.61 -1.37 54.85
C TYR A 389 -10.26 -2.75 54.31
N VAL A 390 -10.99 -3.19 53.29
CA VAL A 390 -10.67 -4.44 52.57
C VAL A 390 -9.43 -4.26 51.70
N HIS A 391 -8.81 -5.37 51.29
CA HIS A 391 -7.76 -5.34 50.28
C HIS A 391 -8.32 -5.66 48.90
N MET A 392 -7.83 -4.95 47.88
CA MET A 392 -8.26 -5.11 46.48
C MET A 392 -7.10 -5.58 45.61
N LEU A 393 -7.40 -6.52 44.72
CA LEU A 393 -6.45 -7.11 43.79
C LEU A 393 -7.06 -7.21 42.40
N ASN A 394 -6.23 -7.01 41.38
CA ASN A 394 -6.59 -7.15 39.98
C ASN A 394 -5.58 -8.05 39.25
N SER A 395 -6.05 -8.76 38.24
CA SER A 395 -5.19 -9.50 37.32
C SER A 395 -5.86 -9.68 35.98
N THR A 396 -5.17 -9.38 34.90
CA THR A 396 -5.60 -9.85 33.58
C THR A 396 -5.60 -11.38 33.57
N LEU A 397 -6.70 -12.01 33.16
CA LEU A 397 -6.66 -13.43 32.75
C LEU A 397 -6.17 -13.52 31.31
N THR A 398 -6.79 -12.74 30.42
CA THR A 398 -6.39 -12.63 29.01
C THR A 398 -6.86 -11.29 28.44
N ALA A 399 -5.94 -10.55 27.83
CA ALA A 399 -6.26 -9.52 26.84
C ALA A 399 -6.28 -10.22 25.48
N THR A 400 -7.44 -10.25 24.83
CA THR A 400 -7.71 -11.21 23.77
C THR A 400 -6.90 -10.95 22.51
N GLU A 401 -6.75 -9.70 22.08
CA GLU A 401 -6.04 -9.33 20.86
C GLU A 401 -4.56 -9.65 20.97
N ARG A 402 -3.91 -9.31 22.10
CA ARG A 402 -2.52 -9.71 22.36
C ARG A 402 -2.37 -11.23 22.43
N THR A 403 -3.34 -11.92 23.03
CA THR A 403 -3.34 -13.38 23.11
C THR A 403 -3.55 -14.03 21.74
N ILE A 404 -4.37 -13.45 20.86
CA ILE A 404 -4.50 -13.85 19.45
C ILE A 404 -3.15 -13.72 18.77
N CYS A 405 -2.47 -12.58 18.87
CA CYS A 405 -1.14 -12.41 18.27
C CYS A 405 -0.16 -13.50 18.73
N CYS A 406 -0.16 -13.82 20.04
CA CYS A 406 0.69 -14.87 20.60
C CYS A 406 0.31 -16.28 20.08
N ILE A 407 -0.99 -16.58 19.96
CA ILE A 407 -1.48 -17.84 19.35
C ILE A 407 -1.01 -17.93 17.90
N LEU A 408 -1.21 -16.89 17.10
CA LEU A 408 -0.82 -16.88 15.69
C LEU A 408 0.65 -17.23 15.52
N GLU A 409 1.55 -16.57 16.26
CA GLU A 409 2.99 -16.82 16.11
C GLU A 409 3.44 -18.18 16.65
N ASN A 410 2.87 -18.68 17.74
CA ASN A 410 3.29 -19.96 18.35
C ASN A 410 2.64 -21.18 17.69
N TYR A 411 1.48 -21.02 17.06
CA TYR A 411 0.75 -22.11 16.39
C TYR A 411 0.86 -22.09 14.86
N GLN A 412 1.67 -21.20 14.29
CA GLN A 412 1.88 -21.15 12.84
C GLN A 412 2.47 -22.45 12.28
N ARG A 413 2.03 -22.76 11.06
CA ARG A 413 2.49 -23.84 10.18
C ARG A 413 2.79 -23.25 8.81
N GLU A 414 3.27 -24.08 7.90
CA GLU A 414 3.66 -23.64 6.55
C GLU A 414 2.51 -22.99 5.76
N ASN A 415 1.28 -23.45 5.97
CA ASN A 415 0.09 -23.07 5.19
C ASN A 415 -1.04 -22.47 6.03
N GLY A 416 -0.79 -22.08 7.29
CA GLY A 416 -1.83 -21.58 8.18
C GLY A 416 -1.43 -21.58 9.65
N VAL A 417 -2.42 -21.56 10.55
CA VAL A 417 -2.25 -21.57 12.01
C VAL A 417 -3.14 -22.63 12.64
N GLU A 418 -2.58 -23.48 13.51
CA GLU A 418 -3.37 -24.43 14.30
C GLU A 418 -4.16 -23.73 15.41
N ILE A 419 -5.38 -24.18 15.66
CA ILE A 419 -6.20 -23.66 16.76
C ILE A 419 -5.86 -24.43 18.04
N PRO A 420 -5.51 -23.76 19.16
CA PRO A 420 -5.25 -24.43 20.44
C PRO A 420 -6.40 -25.35 20.84
N LYS A 421 -6.08 -26.58 21.28
CA LYS A 421 -7.09 -27.63 21.56
C LYS A 421 -8.22 -27.18 22.49
N VAL A 422 -7.92 -26.31 23.46
CA VAL A 422 -8.91 -25.80 24.42
C VAL A 422 -9.88 -24.79 23.82
N LEU A 423 -9.54 -24.18 22.68
CA LEU A 423 -10.38 -23.22 21.95
C LEU A 423 -11.25 -23.88 20.88
N GLN A 424 -10.87 -25.06 20.38
CA GLN A 424 -11.59 -25.79 19.31
C GLN A 424 -13.09 -25.97 19.61
N PRO A 425 -13.54 -26.32 20.84
CA PRO A 425 -14.97 -26.43 21.14
C PRO A 425 -15.75 -25.12 20.98
N PHE A 426 -15.07 -23.97 21.13
CA PHE A 426 -15.67 -22.64 20.95
C PHE A 426 -15.55 -22.12 19.52
N MET A 427 -14.73 -22.79 18.68
CA MET A 427 -14.54 -22.51 17.25
C MET A 427 -15.34 -23.48 16.36
N GLY A 428 -16.43 -24.05 16.87
CA GLY A 428 -17.25 -25.00 16.09
C GLY A 428 -16.59 -26.34 15.80
N GLY A 429 -15.50 -26.69 16.49
CA GLY A 429 -14.71 -27.89 16.26
C GLY A 429 -13.57 -27.72 15.23
N GLU A 430 -13.41 -26.52 14.66
CA GLU A 430 -12.30 -26.23 13.75
C GLU A 430 -10.95 -26.40 14.43
N THR A 431 -10.01 -27.00 13.72
CA THR A 431 -8.67 -27.31 14.25
C THR A 431 -7.56 -26.47 13.61
N PHE A 432 -7.84 -25.80 12.48
CA PHE A 432 -6.82 -25.16 11.65
C PHE A 432 -7.39 -23.97 10.89
N LEU A 433 -6.62 -22.88 10.81
CA LEU A 433 -6.92 -21.68 10.03
C LEU A 433 -6.00 -21.63 8.81
N PRO A 434 -6.47 -21.92 7.59
CA PRO A 434 -5.64 -21.90 6.39
C PRO A 434 -5.36 -20.47 5.90
N PHE A 435 -4.19 -20.23 5.31
CA PHE A 435 -3.93 -18.98 4.59
C PHE A 435 -4.90 -18.83 3.42
N LYS A 436 -5.48 -17.64 3.27
CA LYS A 436 -6.35 -17.33 2.12
C LYS A 436 -5.49 -16.83 0.96
N ALA A 437 -5.72 -17.37 -0.24
CA ALA A 437 -5.05 -16.91 -1.45
C ALA A 437 -5.39 -15.44 -1.72
N LYS A 438 -4.37 -14.56 -1.76
CA LYS A 438 -4.58 -13.15 -2.14
C LYS A 438 -5.00 -13.04 -3.61
N PRO A 439 -5.88 -12.08 -3.97
CA PRO A 439 -5.97 -11.58 -5.33
C PRO A 439 -4.60 -11.05 -5.76
N VAL A 440 -4.18 -11.50 -6.94
CA VAL A 440 -3.10 -11.02 -7.82
C VAL A 440 -2.02 -10.17 -7.16
N ALA A 441 -0.84 -10.78 -6.99
CA ALA A 441 0.41 -10.09 -6.78
C ALA A 441 0.59 -9.01 -7.85
N ALA A 442 0.67 -7.75 -7.44
CA ALA A 442 1.37 -6.74 -8.21
C ALA A 442 2.82 -7.23 -8.37
N ASP A 443 3.24 -7.39 -9.61
CA ASP A 443 4.58 -7.80 -10.01
C ASP A 443 5.59 -6.81 -9.41
N THR A 444 6.23 -7.17 -8.30
CA THR A 444 7.26 -6.34 -7.67
C THR A 444 8.49 -7.20 -7.44
N LYS A 445 9.41 -7.17 -8.41
CA LYS A 445 10.83 -7.45 -8.15
C LYS A 445 11.25 -6.59 -6.95
N GLY A 446 11.81 -7.22 -5.91
CA GLY A 446 12.34 -6.49 -4.75
C GLY A 446 13.40 -5.48 -5.17
N LYS A 447 13.47 -4.36 -4.46
CA LYS A 447 14.39 -3.24 -4.73
C LYS A 447 15.74 -3.44 -4.04
N LYS A 448 16.84 -3.04 -4.66
CA LYS A 448 18.21 -3.29 -4.20
C LYS A 448 18.92 -2.00 -3.78
N ILE A 449 19.28 -1.86 -2.51
CA ILE A 449 20.11 -0.74 -2.02
C ILE A 449 21.52 -1.26 -1.80
N VAL A 450 22.51 -0.68 -2.46
CA VAL A 450 23.92 -1.11 -2.33
C VAL A 450 24.68 -0.13 -1.45
N VAL A 451 25.31 -0.63 -0.38
CA VAL A 451 26.10 0.17 0.57
C VAL A 451 27.57 0.05 0.22
N VAL A 452 28.23 1.18 -0.04
CA VAL A 452 29.60 1.24 -0.53
C VAL A 452 30.40 2.36 0.15
N GLY A 453 31.73 2.30 0.08
CA GLY A 453 32.62 3.26 0.72
C GLY A 453 33.94 2.63 1.16
N ASP A 454 34.85 3.47 1.64
CA ASP A 454 36.22 3.07 2.00
C ASP A 454 36.28 2.02 3.13
N LYS A 455 37.44 1.40 3.27
CA LYS A 455 37.67 0.43 4.35
C LYS A 455 37.56 1.15 5.69
N GLY A 456 36.71 0.63 6.57
CA GLY A 456 36.58 1.14 7.93
C GLY A 456 35.62 2.32 8.08
N THR A 457 34.87 2.71 7.04
CA THR A 457 33.84 3.77 7.15
C THR A 457 32.68 3.39 8.06
N GLY A 458 32.35 2.09 8.18
CA GLY A 458 31.25 1.62 9.04
C GLY A 458 30.06 0.99 8.32
N LYS A 459 30.19 0.62 7.03
CA LYS A 459 29.14 -0.02 6.21
C LYS A 459 28.36 -1.11 6.92
N SER A 460 29.03 -2.19 7.34
CA SER A 460 28.38 -3.33 7.98
C SER A 460 27.74 -2.94 9.32
N SER A 461 28.41 -2.08 10.10
CA SER A 461 27.87 -1.58 11.37
C SER A 461 26.61 -0.75 11.19
N LEU A 462 26.56 0.08 10.14
CA LEU A 462 25.40 0.88 9.77
C LEU A 462 24.21 -0.02 9.39
N ILE A 463 24.44 -1.03 8.56
CA ILE A 463 23.39 -1.98 8.12
C ILE A 463 22.84 -2.77 9.31
N VAL A 464 23.72 -3.31 10.18
CA VAL A 464 23.26 -4.06 11.35
C VAL A 464 22.49 -3.17 12.32
N ALA A 465 23.00 -1.97 12.61
CA ALA A 465 22.30 -1.02 13.48
C ALA A 465 20.90 -0.70 12.96
N ALA A 466 20.77 -0.47 11.64
CA ALA A 466 19.48 -0.21 11.02
C ALA A 466 18.55 -1.44 11.04
N ALA A 467 19.08 -2.64 10.85
CA ALA A 467 18.28 -3.86 10.77
C ALA A 467 17.84 -4.42 12.12
N THR A 468 18.64 -4.24 13.18
CA THR A 468 18.41 -4.89 14.49
C THR A 468 18.14 -3.90 15.63
N ASP A 469 18.15 -2.59 15.37
CA ASP A 469 18.04 -1.53 16.39
C ASP A 469 19.07 -1.69 17.54
N SER A 470 20.24 -2.24 17.21
CA SER A 470 21.28 -2.58 18.18
C SER A 470 22.67 -2.56 17.54
N PHE A 471 23.71 -2.32 18.35
CA PHE A 471 25.10 -2.41 17.89
C PHE A 471 25.78 -3.65 18.49
N PRO A 472 26.01 -4.73 17.72
CA PRO A 472 26.66 -5.90 18.28
C PRO A 472 28.17 -5.68 18.45
N PRO A 473 28.79 -6.31 19.47
CA PRO A 473 30.20 -6.15 19.75
C PRO A 473 31.12 -6.70 18.64
N ASN A 474 30.63 -7.62 17.81
CA ASN A 474 31.34 -8.19 16.67
C ASN A 474 30.50 -8.07 15.41
N VAL A 475 30.93 -7.20 14.48
CA VAL A 475 30.31 -7.04 13.17
C VAL A 475 31.21 -7.69 12.12
N PRO A 476 30.71 -8.61 11.27
CA PRO A 476 31.52 -9.19 10.20
C PRO A 476 31.94 -8.12 9.18
N PRO A 477 33.05 -8.31 8.44
CA PRO A 477 33.55 -7.30 7.50
C PRO A 477 32.63 -7.01 6.30
N VAL A 478 31.78 -7.97 5.94
CA VAL A 478 30.74 -7.88 4.90
C VAL A 478 29.56 -8.75 5.37
N LEU A 479 28.34 -8.22 5.28
CA LEU A 479 27.11 -8.93 5.62
C LEU A 479 26.51 -9.67 4.41
N PRO A 480 25.73 -10.74 4.64
CA PRO A 480 24.85 -11.27 3.60
C PRO A 480 23.74 -10.25 3.26
N ASP A 481 23.13 -10.43 2.09
CA ASP A 481 21.95 -9.66 1.65
C ASP A 481 20.93 -9.50 2.79
N THR A 482 20.79 -8.27 3.25
CA THR A 482 20.01 -7.94 4.44
C THR A 482 18.68 -7.35 4.01
N LYS A 483 17.58 -8.04 4.30
CA LYS A 483 16.24 -7.49 4.08
C LYS A 483 15.83 -6.69 5.29
N LEU A 484 15.48 -5.42 5.08
CA LEU A 484 14.88 -4.63 6.15
C LEU A 484 13.50 -5.19 6.52
N PRO A 485 13.08 -5.05 7.80
CA PRO A 485 11.72 -5.35 8.23
C PRO A 485 10.66 -4.68 7.34
N PHE A 486 9.49 -5.33 7.17
CA PHE A 486 8.42 -4.81 6.31
C PHE A 486 7.87 -3.44 6.75
N GLU A 487 8.08 -3.12 8.03
CA GLU A 487 7.76 -1.86 8.72
C GLU A 487 8.42 -0.64 8.06
N PHE A 488 9.51 -0.83 7.32
CA PHE A 488 10.18 0.23 6.57
C PHE A 488 9.55 0.49 5.19
N PHE A 489 8.63 -0.36 4.70
CA PHE A 489 8.00 -0.24 3.38
C PHE A 489 6.62 0.44 3.43
N PRO A 490 6.52 1.78 3.36
CA PRO A 490 5.22 2.48 3.36
C PRO A 490 4.31 2.04 2.19
N ASP A 491 4.90 1.56 1.09
CA ASP A 491 4.18 1.06 -0.11
C ASP A 491 4.18 -0.49 -0.24
N GLY A 492 4.78 -1.22 0.72
CA GLY A 492 4.82 -2.69 0.71
C GLY A 492 5.78 -3.35 -0.29
N ILE A 493 6.73 -2.60 -0.86
CA ILE A 493 7.75 -3.13 -1.79
C ILE A 493 8.99 -3.60 -1.00
N PRO A 494 9.37 -4.89 -1.06
CA PRO A 494 10.51 -5.40 -0.30
C PRO A 494 11.85 -4.84 -0.82
N VAL A 495 12.65 -4.28 0.09
CA VAL A 495 14.02 -3.80 -0.20
C VAL A 495 15.07 -4.75 0.37
N THR A 496 16.10 -5.01 -0.42
CA THR A 496 17.28 -5.80 -0.05
C THR A 496 18.49 -4.85 0.00
N ILE A 497 19.15 -4.78 1.14
CA ILE A 497 20.40 -4.05 1.33
C ILE A 497 21.57 -4.99 1.08
N VAL A 498 22.49 -4.56 0.22
CA VAL A 498 23.73 -5.29 -0.10
C VAL A 498 24.91 -4.55 0.51
N ASP A 499 25.62 -5.23 1.40
CA ASP A 499 26.90 -4.77 1.94
C ASP A 499 28.04 -5.12 0.98
N THR A 500 28.96 -4.20 0.72
CA THR A 500 30.04 -4.41 -0.25
C THR A 500 31.41 -4.53 0.41
N SER A 501 32.25 -5.40 -0.15
CA SER A 501 33.63 -5.59 0.29
C SER A 501 34.51 -4.41 -0.11
N SER A 502 35.38 -3.97 0.80
CA SER A 502 36.45 -2.99 0.50
C SER A 502 37.76 -3.64 0.06
N ARG A 503 37.79 -4.96 -0.22
CA ARG A 503 39.03 -5.63 -0.65
C ARG A 503 39.30 -5.35 -2.13
N PRO A 504 40.56 -5.08 -2.54
CA PRO A 504 40.89 -4.80 -3.94
C PRO A 504 40.53 -5.93 -4.92
N GLU A 505 40.58 -7.18 -4.45
CA GLU A 505 40.23 -8.39 -5.22
C GLU A 505 38.74 -8.48 -5.57
N ASP A 506 37.86 -7.84 -4.79
CA ASP A 506 36.40 -7.90 -4.97
C ASP A 506 35.84 -6.77 -5.86
N ARG A 507 36.72 -5.90 -6.41
CA ARG A 507 36.30 -4.70 -7.18
C ARG A 507 35.34 -4.99 -8.33
N ASN A 508 35.55 -6.08 -9.05
CA ASN A 508 34.67 -6.46 -10.17
C ASN A 508 33.27 -6.87 -9.65
N MET A 509 33.20 -7.54 -8.51
CA MET A 509 31.92 -7.92 -7.89
C MET A 509 31.17 -6.67 -7.43
N VAL A 510 31.85 -5.73 -6.76
CA VAL A 510 31.25 -4.45 -6.34
C VAL A 510 30.73 -3.65 -7.55
N ALA A 511 31.46 -3.63 -8.66
CA ALA A 511 31.01 -2.96 -9.87
C ALA A 511 29.72 -3.58 -10.45
N GLU A 512 29.57 -4.91 -10.43
CA GLU A 512 28.35 -5.58 -10.86
C GLU A 512 27.18 -5.34 -9.90
N GLU A 513 27.44 -5.32 -8.59
CA GLU A 513 26.44 -4.96 -7.58
C GLU A 513 25.92 -3.53 -7.78
N LEU A 514 26.81 -2.57 -8.00
CA LEU A 514 26.47 -1.16 -8.24
C LEU A 514 25.65 -0.95 -9.52
N LYS A 515 25.92 -1.71 -10.59
CA LYS A 515 25.11 -1.66 -11.83
C LYS A 515 23.68 -2.18 -11.64
N GLN A 516 23.47 -3.05 -10.67
CA GLN A 516 22.15 -3.63 -10.34
C GLN A 516 21.43 -2.91 -9.20
N ALA A 517 22.05 -1.88 -8.64
CA ALA A 517 21.45 -1.10 -7.55
C ALA A 517 20.22 -0.33 -8.06
N ASP A 518 19.19 -0.23 -7.22
CA ASP A 518 18.08 0.74 -7.37
C ASP A 518 18.38 2.05 -6.62
N ALA A 519 19.26 2.02 -5.60
CA ALA A 519 19.87 3.19 -4.95
C ALA A 519 21.22 2.81 -4.30
N VAL A 520 22.08 3.80 -4.08
CA VAL A 520 23.41 3.61 -3.47
C VAL A 520 23.51 4.40 -2.16
N VAL A 521 23.97 3.75 -1.09
CA VAL A 521 24.38 4.42 0.14
C VAL A 521 25.91 4.49 0.15
N LEU A 522 26.45 5.69 -0.01
CA LEU A 522 27.88 5.95 -0.05
C LEU A 522 28.37 6.45 1.32
N THR A 523 29.26 5.69 1.95
CA THR A 523 29.68 5.92 3.34
C THR A 523 31.04 6.60 3.44
N TYR A 524 31.19 7.53 4.38
CA TYR A 524 32.49 8.03 4.88
C TYR A 524 32.51 7.98 6.42
N ALA A 525 33.69 8.07 7.03
CA ALA A 525 33.85 8.08 8.49
C ALA A 525 34.07 9.51 9.00
N CYS A 526 33.26 9.96 9.95
CA CYS A 526 33.33 11.31 10.52
C CYS A 526 34.62 11.58 11.31
N ASP A 527 35.32 10.52 11.74
CA ASP A 527 36.62 10.55 12.41
C ASP A 527 37.82 10.48 11.44
N GLN A 528 37.58 10.30 10.13
CA GLN A 528 38.63 10.08 9.11
C GLN A 528 38.42 10.99 7.89
N PRO A 529 38.97 12.22 7.89
CA PRO A 529 38.80 13.20 6.81
C PRO A 529 39.18 12.67 5.42
N GLU A 530 40.18 11.79 5.33
CA GLU A 530 40.60 11.17 4.07
C GLU A 530 39.49 10.35 3.39
N THR A 531 38.56 9.77 4.15
CA THR A 531 37.43 9.00 3.58
C THR A 531 36.35 9.91 2.99
N LEU A 532 36.27 11.16 3.47
CA LEU A 532 35.39 12.18 2.91
C LEU A 532 35.96 12.73 1.60
N GLU A 533 37.28 12.94 1.53
CA GLU A 533 37.98 13.26 0.27
C GLU A 533 37.87 12.11 -0.75
N GLY A 534 37.84 10.87 -0.27
CA GLY A 534 37.61 9.66 -1.08
C GLY A 534 36.28 9.66 -1.86
N LEU A 535 35.27 10.36 -1.36
CA LEU A 535 33.98 10.49 -2.05
C LEU A 535 34.14 11.15 -3.43
N THR A 536 34.81 12.30 -3.48
CA THR A 536 34.94 13.12 -4.70
C THR A 536 36.11 12.70 -5.58
N THR A 537 37.15 12.11 -4.99
CA THR A 537 38.37 11.71 -5.72
C THR A 537 38.26 10.31 -6.34
N TYR A 538 37.45 9.41 -5.76
CA TYR A 538 37.31 8.04 -6.23
C TYR A 538 35.86 7.59 -6.46
N TRP A 539 35.02 7.55 -5.41
CA TRP A 539 33.73 6.85 -5.49
C TRP A 539 32.73 7.49 -6.46
N LEU A 540 32.53 8.81 -6.39
CA LEU A 540 31.58 9.50 -7.27
C LEU A 540 32.05 9.48 -8.75
N PRO A 541 33.33 9.75 -9.08
CA PRO A 541 33.85 9.53 -10.43
C PRO A 541 33.70 8.08 -10.92
N GLU A 542 33.92 7.09 -10.06
CA GLU A 542 33.83 5.68 -10.41
C GLU A 542 32.37 5.26 -10.71
N LEU A 543 31.39 5.74 -9.93
CA LEU A 543 29.97 5.52 -10.20
C LEU A 543 29.55 6.07 -11.57
N ARG A 544 30.05 7.27 -11.93
CA ARG A 544 29.86 7.85 -13.27
C ARG A 544 30.51 6.99 -14.36
N ARG A 545 31.74 6.52 -14.13
CA ARG A 545 32.47 5.64 -15.07
C ARG A 545 31.76 4.31 -15.32
N LEU A 546 31.09 3.77 -14.29
CA LEU A 546 30.28 2.55 -14.37
C LEU A 546 28.88 2.78 -14.94
N GLU A 547 28.53 4.03 -15.28
CA GLU A 547 27.21 4.45 -15.76
C GLU A 547 26.06 4.14 -14.78
N VAL A 548 26.34 4.19 -13.48
CA VAL A 548 25.34 3.98 -12.43
C VAL A 548 24.47 5.24 -12.30
N LYS A 549 23.21 5.15 -12.75
CA LYS A 549 22.25 6.28 -12.83
C LYS A 549 21.16 6.21 -11.76
N VAL A 550 21.50 5.72 -10.56
CA VAL A 550 20.55 5.61 -9.44
C VAL A 550 20.82 6.65 -8.36
N PRO A 551 19.84 6.97 -7.50
CA PRO A 551 20.01 7.97 -6.45
C PRO A 551 21.10 7.59 -5.45
N ILE A 552 21.89 8.57 -4.99
CA ILE A 552 22.95 8.37 -4.00
C ILE A 552 22.58 9.06 -2.69
N ILE A 553 22.67 8.32 -1.58
CA ILE A 553 22.62 8.85 -0.22
C ILE A 553 24.02 8.82 0.36
N VAL A 554 24.53 9.95 0.82
CA VAL A 554 25.82 10.01 1.50
C VAL A 554 25.60 9.82 3.00
N ALA A 555 26.33 8.89 3.62
CA ALA A 555 26.22 8.57 5.04
C ALA A 555 27.55 8.79 5.77
N GLY A 556 27.62 9.83 6.60
CA GLY A 556 28.73 10.12 7.49
C GLY A 556 28.64 9.28 8.76
N CYS A 557 29.34 8.15 8.81
CA CYS A 557 29.26 7.19 9.89
C CYS A 557 30.19 7.57 11.05
N LYS A 558 30.04 6.91 12.21
CA LYS A 558 30.90 7.09 13.40
C LYS A 558 30.90 8.50 13.98
N LEU A 559 29.77 9.18 13.92
CA LEU A 559 29.61 10.53 14.46
C LEU A 559 30.04 10.64 15.94
N ASP A 560 29.95 9.54 16.70
CA ASP A 560 30.39 9.43 18.09
C ASP A 560 31.89 9.59 18.33
N PHE A 561 32.72 9.44 17.29
CA PHE A 561 34.19 9.61 17.37
C PHE A 561 34.67 11.00 16.91
N ARG A 562 33.75 11.90 16.53
CA ARG A 562 34.12 13.27 16.11
C ARG A 562 34.63 14.09 17.31
N ASP A 563 35.76 14.78 17.11
CA ASP A 563 36.36 15.67 18.11
C ASP A 563 35.52 16.96 18.25
N ASP A 564 35.05 17.25 19.47
CA ASP A 564 34.25 18.45 19.80
C ASP A 564 34.99 19.76 19.51
N ASN A 565 36.32 19.76 19.43
CA ASN A 565 37.13 20.96 19.16
C ASN A 565 37.16 21.37 17.68
N ASN A 566 36.65 20.53 16.76
CA ASN A 566 36.75 20.71 15.31
C ASN A 566 35.38 20.62 14.60
N GLN A 567 34.34 21.25 15.18
CA GLN A 567 33.00 21.30 14.57
C GLN A 567 32.96 22.20 13.33
N VAL A 568 33.06 21.60 12.15
CA VAL A 568 32.63 22.21 10.88
C VAL A 568 31.20 21.73 10.59
N SER A 569 30.31 22.64 10.20
CA SER A 569 28.92 22.28 9.87
C SER A 569 28.87 21.36 8.65
N LEU A 570 28.10 20.27 8.74
CA LEU A 570 27.84 19.32 7.64
C LEU A 570 27.44 20.06 6.35
N GLU A 571 26.62 21.10 6.48
CA GLU A 571 26.14 21.90 5.35
C GLU A 571 27.29 22.63 4.63
N GLN A 572 28.27 23.14 5.37
CA GLN A 572 29.44 23.83 4.79
C GLN A 572 30.33 22.88 3.99
N VAL A 573 30.42 21.62 4.41
CA VAL A 573 31.28 20.62 3.77
C VAL A 573 30.57 19.95 2.59
N MET A 574 29.29 19.60 2.75
CA MET A 574 28.54 18.85 1.74
C MET A 574 27.93 19.71 0.64
N SER A 575 27.57 20.98 0.92
CA SER A 575 26.99 21.87 -0.10
C SER A 575 27.83 21.96 -1.40
N PRO A 576 29.16 22.22 -1.37
CA PRO A 576 29.95 22.24 -2.60
C PRO A 576 30.04 20.88 -3.29
N ILE A 577 30.06 19.78 -2.53
CA ILE A 577 30.10 18.41 -3.08
C ILE A 577 28.79 18.10 -3.80
N MET A 578 27.64 18.38 -3.18
CA MET A 578 26.33 18.17 -3.77
C MET A 578 26.07 19.07 -5.00
N GLN A 579 26.66 20.27 -5.03
CA GLN A 579 26.62 21.14 -6.22
C GLN A 579 27.40 20.53 -7.40
N GLN A 580 28.53 19.87 -7.12
CA GLN A 580 29.37 19.21 -8.13
C GLN A 580 28.83 17.82 -8.54
N PHE A 581 28.20 17.11 -7.60
CA PHE A 581 27.68 15.75 -7.74
C PHE A 581 26.20 15.73 -7.37
N ARG A 582 25.36 16.13 -8.33
CA ARG A 582 23.91 16.28 -8.16
C ARG A 582 23.15 14.96 -8.05
N GLU A 583 23.80 13.84 -8.36
CA GLU A 583 23.28 12.50 -8.09
C GLU A 583 23.15 12.17 -6.59
N ILE A 584 23.75 13.00 -5.71
CA ILE A 584 23.56 12.94 -4.27
C ILE A 584 22.24 13.60 -3.89
N GLU A 585 21.27 12.81 -3.43
CA GLU A 585 19.95 13.30 -3.01
C GLU A 585 20.01 13.96 -1.62
N THR A 586 20.73 13.34 -0.69
CA THR A 586 20.89 13.86 0.67
C THR A 586 22.15 13.33 1.34
N CYS A 587 22.57 14.00 2.41
CA CYS A 587 23.66 13.57 3.26
C CYS A 587 23.19 13.50 4.71
N ILE A 588 23.48 12.38 5.37
CA ILE A 588 23.06 12.10 6.74
C ILE A 588 24.28 11.68 7.54
N GLU A 589 24.52 12.32 8.67
CA GLU A 589 25.52 11.86 9.64
C GLU A 589 24.87 10.97 10.68
N CYS A 590 25.52 9.88 11.05
CA CYS A 590 24.95 8.84 11.88
C CYS A 590 26.00 8.20 12.79
N SER A 591 25.52 7.61 13.89
CA SER A 591 26.32 6.78 14.79
C SER A 591 25.61 5.45 14.99
N ALA A 592 26.20 4.37 14.45
CA ALA A 592 25.71 3.02 14.69
C ALA A 592 25.84 2.64 16.18
N LEU A 593 26.88 3.11 16.88
CA LEU A 593 27.09 2.81 18.30
C LEU A 593 26.03 3.47 19.19
N LYS A 594 25.73 4.75 18.94
CA LYS A 594 24.72 5.51 19.71
C LYS A 594 23.29 5.35 19.17
N GLN A 595 23.10 4.56 18.12
CA GLN A 595 21.82 4.43 17.39
C GLN A 595 21.25 5.77 16.92
N LEU A 596 22.12 6.70 16.51
CA LEU A 596 21.72 8.01 15.98
C LEU A 596 21.61 7.93 14.46
N GLN A 597 20.42 8.19 13.92
CA GLN A 597 20.13 8.36 12.49
C GLN A 597 20.54 7.20 11.56
N ALA A 598 20.94 6.04 12.10
CA ALA A 598 21.33 4.87 11.30
C ALA A 598 20.17 4.33 10.45
N GLN A 599 18.95 4.32 11.00
CA GLN A 599 17.73 3.95 10.30
C GLN A 599 17.30 5.00 9.26
N GLU A 600 17.51 6.28 9.56
CA GLU A 600 17.15 7.38 8.66
C GLU A 600 17.89 7.27 7.31
N VAL A 601 19.16 6.86 7.32
CA VAL A 601 19.94 6.62 6.09
C VAL A 601 19.20 5.71 5.11
N PHE A 602 18.71 4.57 5.59
CA PHE A 602 18.01 3.60 4.74
C PHE A 602 16.57 3.99 4.46
N TYR A 603 15.91 4.71 5.37
CA TYR A 603 14.60 5.31 5.12
C TYR A 603 14.65 6.28 3.93
N TYR A 604 15.63 7.19 3.90
CA TYR A 604 15.81 8.13 2.79
C TYR A 604 16.27 7.42 1.51
N ALA A 605 17.18 6.44 1.61
CA ALA A 605 17.60 5.63 0.46
C ALA A 605 16.45 4.84 -0.17
N GLN A 606 15.50 4.40 0.65
CA GLN A 606 14.30 3.75 0.15
C GLN A 606 13.30 4.76 -0.44
N LYS A 607 13.11 5.91 0.22
CA LYS A 607 12.20 6.95 -0.26
C LYS A 607 12.57 7.39 -1.68
N THR A 608 13.86 7.46 -2.02
CA THR A 608 14.33 7.84 -3.34
C THR A 608 14.12 6.76 -4.40
N VAL A 609 14.05 5.49 -4.00
CA VAL A 609 13.65 4.37 -4.87
C VAL A 609 12.14 4.38 -5.12
N LEU A 610 11.36 4.63 -4.08
CA LEU A 610 9.89 4.63 -4.15
C LEU A 610 9.36 5.89 -4.83
N HIS A 611 10.00 7.03 -4.64
CA HIS A 611 9.56 8.33 -5.13
C HIS A 611 10.70 9.03 -5.88
N PRO A 612 11.18 8.47 -7.01
CA PRO A 612 12.37 8.99 -7.67
C PRO A 612 12.12 10.41 -8.19
N THR A 613 13.05 11.32 -7.89
CA THR A 613 13.01 12.71 -8.37
C THR A 613 13.32 12.78 -9.87
N GLY A 614 14.25 11.94 -10.32
CA GLY A 614 14.81 11.95 -11.67
C GLY A 614 13.78 11.97 -12.82
N PRO A 615 12.70 11.16 -12.79
CA PRO A 615 11.64 11.22 -13.81
C PRO A 615 10.79 12.50 -13.77
N LEU A 616 10.60 13.09 -12.58
CA LEU A 616 9.65 14.18 -12.36
C LEU A 616 10.23 15.56 -12.70
N PHE A 617 11.47 15.81 -12.28
CA PHE A 617 12.01 17.16 -12.17
C PHE A 617 13.44 17.22 -12.70
N ASP A 618 13.71 18.30 -13.44
CA ASP A 618 15.04 18.64 -13.91
C ASP A 618 15.64 19.65 -12.93
N GLN A 619 16.63 19.20 -12.17
CA GLN A 619 17.29 20.02 -11.17
C GLN A 619 18.19 21.10 -11.80
N GLU A 620 18.63 20.94 -13.06
CA GLU A 620 19.40 21.96 -13.78
C GLU A 620 18.50 23.08 -14.28
N ALA A 621 17.36 22.73 -14.88
CA ALA A 621 16.39 23.71 -15.36
C ALA A 621 15.49 24.28 -14.25
N GLN A 622 15.51 23.70 -13.03
CA GLN A 622 14.55 23.98 -11.96
C GLN A 622 13.10 23.92 -12.45
N ALA A 623 12.78 22.87 -13.22
CA ALA A 623 11.49 22.72 -13.85
C ALA A 623 11.05 21.25 -13.91
N LEU A 624 9.74 21.02 -13.98
CA LEU A 624 9.20 19.68 -14.27
C LEU A 624 9.72 19.18 -15.63
N LYS A 625 10.09 17.90 -15.70
CA LYS A 625 10.50 17.30 -16.98
C LYS A 625 9.32 17.21 -17.95
N PRO A 626 9.56 17.27 -19.29
CA PRO A 626 8.48 17.25 -20.27
C PRO A 626 7.47 16.11 -20.09
N ARG A 627 7.92 14.88 -19.84
CA ARG A 627 7.02 13.73 -19.62
C ARG A 627 6.14 13.89 -18.37
N CYS A 628 6.70 14.42 -17.28
CA CYS A 628 5.95 14.70 -16.05
C CYS A 628 4.87 15.78 -16.30
N VAL A 629 5.22 16.85 -17.02
CA VAL A 629 4.27 17.90 -17.41
C VAL A 629 3.12 17.31 -18.22
N ARG A 630 3.40 16.48 -19.23
CA ARG A 630 2.38 15.84 -20.06
C ARG A 630 1.45 14.93 -19.24
N ALA A 631 1.99 14.16 -18.30
CA ALA A 631 1.22 13.29 -17.43
C ALA A 631 0.30 14.07 -16.48
N LEU A 632 0.83 15.10 -15.81
CA LEU A 632 0.04 15.97 -14.95
C LEU A 632 -1.02 16.76 -15.73
N LYS A 633 -0.71 17.19 -16.96
CA LYS A 633 -1.68 17.81 -17.87
C LYS A 633 -2.83 16.85 -18.21
N ARG A 634 -2.53 15.57 -18.46
CA ARG A 634 -3.58 14.55 -18.65
C ARG A 634 -4.47 14.42 -17.42
N ILE A 635 -3.86 14.34 -16.24
CA ILE A 635 -4.59 14.19 -14.98
C ILE A 635 -5.51 15.38 -14.75
N PHE A 636 -5.02 16.60 -15.01
CA PHE A 636 -5.83 17.81 -14.97
C PHE A 636 -7.06 17.70 -15.88
N ILE A 637 -6.87 17.36 -17.15
CA ILE A 637 -7.97 17.23 -18.14
C ILE A 637 -8.98 16.14 -17.73
N LEU A 638 -8.53 15.07 -17.07
CA LEU A 638 -9.42 14.03 -16.56
C LEU A 638 -10.22 14.45 -15.32
N CYS A 639 -9.78 15.49 -14.62
CA CYS A 639 -10.45 16.03 -13.43
C CYS A 639 -11.33 17.25 -13.75
N ASP A 640 -11.00 17.97 -14.82
CA ASP A 640 -11.80 19.04 -15.41
C ASP A 640 -13.00 18.42 -16.15
N GLN A 641 -14.11 18.28 -15.42
CA GLN A 641 -15.31 17.55 -15.88
C GLN A 641 -16.10 18.37 -16.91
N ASP A 642 -16.12 19.70 -16.76
CA ASP A 642 -16.80 20.60 -17.69
C ASP A 642 -15.91 21.13 -18.82
N ARG A 643 -14.61 20.82 -18.78
CA ARG A 643 -13.58 21.14 -19.79
C ARG A 643 -13.42 22.64 -19.99
N ASP A 644 -13.58 23.41 -18.92
CA ASP A 644 -13.53 24.87 -18.98
C ASP A 644 -12.09 25.43 -18.86
N GLY A 645 -11.10 24.56 -18.67
CA GLY A 645 -9.68 24.87 -18.56
C GLY A 645 -9.23 25.23 -17.14
N ALA A 646 -10.09 25.11 -16.13
CA ALA A 646 -9.81 25.33 -14.73
C ALA A 646 -10.46 24.25 -13.84
N LEU A 647 -9.80 23.87 -12.75
CA LEU A 647 -10.44 23.04 -11.72
C LEU A 647 -11.21 23.96 -10.77
N SER A 648 -12.54 23.86 -10.83
CA SER A 648 -13.43 24.47 -9.85
C SER A 648 -13.18 23.92 -8.43
N GLU A 649 -13.78 24.54 -7.42
CA GLU A 649 -13.62 24.05 -6.03
C GLU A 649 -14.16 22.63 -5.85
N ALA A 650 -15.23 22.29 -6.54
CA ALA A 650 -15.82 20.95 -6.52
C ALA A 650 -14.86 19.94 -7.17
N GLU A 651 -14.33 20.23 -8.36
CA GLU A 651 -13.42 19.32 -9.07
C GLU A 651 -12.08 19.17 -8.38
N LEU A 652 -11.54 20.25 -7.82
CA LEU A 652 -10.32 20.20 -7.02
C LEU A 652 -10.51 19.34 -5.77
N ASN A 653 -11.68 19.40 -5.14
CA ASN A 653 -12.01 18.57 -3.99
C ASN A 653 -12.25 17.11 -4.38
N ASP A 654 -12.93 16.84 -5.49
CA ASP A 654 -13.10 15.48 -6.04
C ASP A 654 -11.74 14.85 -6.40
N PHE A 655 -10.85 15.63 -7.01
CA PHE A 655 -9.46 15.26 -7.25
C PHE A 655 -8.73 14.91 -5.94
N GLN A 656 -8.88 15.74 -4.90
CA GLN A 656 -8.26 15.50 -3.61
C GLN A 656 -8.77 14.19 -2.99
N VAL A 657 -10.09 13.99 -2.94
CA VAL A 657 -10.71 12.77 -2.38
C VAL A 657 -10.25 11.54 -3.17
N LYS A 658 -10.19 11.63 -4.50
CA LYS A 658 -9.73 10.54 -5.36
C LYS A 658 -8.28 10.16 -5.07
N CYS A 659 -7.38 11.14 -4.93
CA CYS A 659 -5.95 10.89 -4.75
C CYS A 659 -5.56 10.56 -3.32
N PHE A 660 -6.16 11.24 -2.34
CA PHE A 660 -5.69 11.26 -0.95
C PHE A 660 -6.75 10.79 0.06
N HIS A 661 -7.94 10.40 -0.41
CA HIS A 661 -9.02 9.86 0.43
C HIS A 661 -9.52 10.82 1.54
N ALA A 662 -9.26 12.12 1.38
CA ALA A 662 -9.69 13.17 2.29
C ALA A 662 -10.08 14.44 1.51
N PRO A 663 -11.20 15.10 1.80
CA PRO A 663 -11.56 16.36 1.18
C PRO A 663 -10.76 17.54 1.76
N LEU A 664 -10.59 18.60 0.96
CA LEU A 664 -10.10 19.89 1.44
C LEU A 664 -11.25 20.71 2.03
N GLN A 665 -11.00 21.37 3.15
CA GLN A 665 -11.89 22.40 3.68
C GLN A 665 -11.86 23.64 2.77
N PRO A 666 -12.95 24.42 2.68
CA PRO A 666 -12.99 25.62 1.83
C PRO A 666 -11.84 26.61 2.08
N SER A 667 -11.44 26.79 3.33
CA SER A 667 -10.29 27.63 3.71
C SER A 667 -8.94 27.09 3.20
N GLU A 668 -8.81 25.78 3.06
CA GLU A 668 -7.59 25.14 2.53
C GLU A 668 -7.52 25.33 1.01
N ILE A 669 -8.66 25.23 0.31
CA ILE A 669 -8.77 25.52 -1.13
C ILE A 669 -8.40 26.98 -1.42
N GLU A 670 -8.93 27.94 -0.66
CA GLU A 670 -8.52 29.34 -0.76
C GLU A 670 -7.03 29.53 -0.46
N GLY A 671 -6.49 28.79 0.51
CA GLY A 671 -5.07 28.79 0.83
C GLY A 671 -4.20 28.33 -0.34
N VAL A 672 -4.57 27.22 -1.00
CA VAL A 672 -3.88 26.70 -2.19
C VAL A 672 -3.94 27.72 -3.33
N LYS A 673 -5.13 28.26 -3.63
CA LYS A 673 -5.31 29.30 -4.67
C LYS A 673 -4.44 30.52 -4.39
N ARG A 674 -4.37 30.98 -3.13
CA ARG A 674 -3.56 32.13 -2.73
C ARG A 674 -2.07 31.89 -2.95
N VAL A 675 -1.54 30.73 -2.54
CA VAL A 675 -0.13 30.37 -2.74
C VAL A 675 0.25 30.37 -4.21
N VAL A 676 -0.63 29.84 -5.07
CA VAL A 676 -0.42 29.86 -6.52
C VAL A 676 -0.50 31.29 -7.05
N GLN A 677 -1.54 32.06 -6.71
CA GLN A 677 -1.76 33.42 -7.20
C GLN A 677 -0.62 34.39 -6.83
N GLU A 678 -0.03 34.25 -5.64
CA GLU A 678 1.08 35.09 -5.18
C GLU A 678 2.37 34.92 -6.01
N LYS A 679 2.59 33.72 -6.55
CA LYS A 679 3.80 33.37 -7.31
C LYS A 679 3.58 33.32 -8.81
N LEU A 680 2.35 33.00 -9.22
CA LEU A 680 1.93 32.80 -10.60
C LEU A 680 0.49 33.32 -10.76
N PRO A 681 0.30 34.62 -11.05
CA PRO A 681 -1.02 35.25 -11.12
C PRO A 681 -1.99 34.63 -12.15
N GLU A 682 -1.46 34.02 -13.21
CA GLU A 682 -2.20 33.28 -14.24
C GLU A 682 -2.53 31.84 -13.82
N GLY A 683 -2.02 31.39 -12.68
CA GLY A 683 -2.24 30.07 -12.12
C GLY A 683 -3.64 29.87 -11.53
N VAL A 684 -4.37 30.95 -11.26
CA VAL A 684 -5.78 30.92 -10.83
C VAL A 684 -6.57 31.95 -11.63
N ASN A 685 -7.78 31.60 -12.05
CA ASN A 685 -8.71 32.51 -12.71
C ASN A 685 -10.08 32.52 -11.99
N GLU A 686 -11.08 33.19 -12.56
CA GLU A 686 -12.43 33.27 -11.96
C GLU A 686 -13.13 31.91 -11.83
N ARG A 687 -12.72 30.91 -12.62
CA ARG A 687 -13.30 29.55 -12.63
C ARG A 687 -12.60 28.63 -11.63
N GLY A 688 -11.30 28.80 -11.41
CA GLY A 688 -10.55 28.03 -10.42
C GLY A 688 -9.06 27.92 -10.70
N LEU A 689 -8.48 26.77 -10.35
CA LEU A 689 -7.05 26.51 -10.53
C LEU A 689 -6.77 26.14 -11.99
N THR A 690 -5.95 26.90 -12.70
CA THR A 690 -5.63 26.62 -14.11
C THR A 690 -4.64 25.48 -14.25
N VAL A 691 -4.49 24.91 -15.46
CA VAL A 691 -3.47 23.88 -15.73
C VAL A 691 -2.06 24.35 -15.36
N THR A 692 -1.74 25.61 -15.62
CA THR A 692 -0.44 26.20 -15.27
C THR A 692 -0.27 26.28 -13.75
N GLY A 693 -1.33 26.66 -13.03
CA GLY A 693 -1.34 26.65 -11.56
C GLY A 693 -1.21 25.26 -10.96
N PHE A 694 -1.86 24.25 -11.56
CA PHE A 694 -1.76 22.85 -11.15
C PHE A 694 -0.35 22.30 -11.32
N LEU A 695 0.28 22.56 -12.47
CA LEU A 695 1.68 22.19 -12.74
C LEU A 695 2.64 22.90 -11.77
N PHE A 696 2.43 24.20 -11.54
CA PHE A 696 3.23 24.97 -10.58
C PHE A 696 3.14 24.41 -9.16
N LEU A 697 1.93 24.02 -8.71
CA LEU A 697 1.72 23.43 -7.39
C LEU A 697 2.53 22.13 -7.22
N HIS A 698 2.55 21.27 -8.24
CA HIS A 698 3.33 20.03 -8.23
C HIS A 698 4.84 20.26 -8.29
N ALA A 699 5.30 21.27 -9.04
CA ALA A 699 6.69 21.72 -9.01
C ALA A 699 7.09 22.19 -7.60
N LEU A 700 6.24 22.99 -6.96
CA LEU A 700 6.44 23.48 -5.60
C LEU A 700 6.51 22.33 -4.57
N PHE A 701 5.66 21.31 -4.70
CA PHE A 701 5.75 20.13 -3.82
C PHE A 701 7.10 19.41 -3.96
N ILE A 702 7.59 19.26 -5.18
CA ILE A 702 8.88 18.60 -5.44
C ILE A 702 10.03 19.43 -4.86
N GLU A 703 10.05 20.74 -5.09
CA GLU A 703 11.07 21.66 -4.55
C GLU A 703 11.09 21.68 -3.02
N LYS A 704 9.94 21.45 -2.37
CA LYS A 704 9.81 21.33 -0.91
C LYS A 704 10.10 19.93 -0.37
N GLY A 705 10.57 19.00 -1.21
CA GLY A 705 10.90 17.63 -0.82
C GLY A 705 9.68 16.72 -0.60
N ARG A 706 8.48 17.15 -1.04
CA ARG A 706 7.20 16.41 -0.93
C ARG A 706 6.89 15.57 -2.17
N LEU A 707 7.88 14.81 -2.63
CA LEU A 707 7.80 13.96 -3.84
C LEU A 707 6.64 12.97 -3.81
N GLU A 708 6.32 12.44 -2.62
CA GLU A 708 5.21 11.51 -2.36
C GLU A 708 3.85 12.05 -2.83
N THR A 709 3.63 13.37 -2.76
CA THR A 709 2.35 13.98 -3.11
C THR A 709 2.14 13.86 -4.63
N THR A 710 3.16 14.19 -5.42
CA THR A 710 3.12 14.09 -6.89
C THR A 710 3.07 12.64 -7.35
N TRP A 711 3.85 11.75 -6.74
CA TRP A 711 3.83 10.33 -7.09
C TRP A 711 2.52 9.64 -6.74
N THR A 712 1.89 9.98 -5.62
CA THR A 712 0.56 9.48 -5.25
C THR A 712 -0.46 9.81 -6.34
N VAL A 713 -0.46 11.06 -6.80
CA VAL A 713 -1.33 11.51 -7.90
C VAL A 713 -1.03 10.75 -9.18
N LEU A 714 0.23 10.67 -9.61
CA LEU A 714 0.61 9.92 -10.82
C LEU A 714 0.16 8.45 -10.77
N ARG A 715 0.45 7.75 -9.67
CA ARG A 715 0.07 6.34 -9.49
C ARG A 715 -1.45 6.13 -9.45
N LYS A 716 -2.20 7.03 -8.82
CA LYS A 716 -3.67 6.97 -8.78
C LYS A 716 -4.28 7.01 -10.18
N PHE A 717 -3.62 7.68 -11.12
CA PHE A 717 -4.03 7.77 -12.53
C PHE A 717 -3.30 6.78 -13.44
N GLY A 718 -2.65 5.77 -12.84
CA GLY A 718 -2.13 4.60 -13.54
C GLY A 718 -0.72 4.77 -14.10
N TYR A 719 0.07 5.72 -13.63
CA TYR A 719 1.46 5.90 -14.08
C TYR A 719 2.46 5.06 -13.26
N ASN A 720 3.45 4.49 -13.93
CA ASN A 720 4.61 3.83 -13.34
C ASN A 720 5.79 4.82 -13.10
N ASN A 721 6.93 4.31 -12.61
CA ASN A 721 8.09 5.14 -12.27
C ASN A 721 8.78 5.78 -13.51
N GLU A 722 8.52 5.27 -14.72
CA GLU A 722 8.98 5.83 -15.99
C GLU A 722 8.01 6.88 -16.56
N ILE A 723 6.92 7.18 -15.84
CA ILE A 723 5.84 8.07 -16.27
C ILE A 723 5.19 7.55 -17.56
N ARG A 724 4.98 6.23 -17.64
CA ARG A 724 4.15 5.54 -18.64
C ARG A 724 2.95 4.90 -17.96
N LEU A 725 1.90 4.60 -18.72
CA LEU A 725 0.75 3.87 -18.18
C LEU A 725 1.18 2.46 -17.77
N ALA A 726 0.75 2.02 -16.59
CA ALA A 726 1.10 0.72 -16.04
C ALA A 726 0.48 -0.42 -16.87
N ASP A 727 1.20 -1.53 -16.99
CA ASP A 727 0.81 -2.70 -17.80
C ASP A 727 -0.54 -3.30 -17.37
N GLU A 728 -0.96 -3.09 -16.12
CA GLU A 728 -2.26 -3.52 -15.60
C GLU A 728 -3.45 -2.91 -16.35
N LEU A 729 -3.28 -1.71 -16.91
CA LEU A 729 -4.29 -1.05 -17.75
C LEU A 729 -4.37 -1.66 -19.17
N LEU A 730 -3.36 -2.44 -19.57
CA LEU A 730 -3.21 -3.02 -20.90
C LEU A 730 -2.90 -4.54 -20.81
N PRO A 731 -3.79 -5.35 -20.22
CA PRO A 731 -3.48 -6.75 -19.96
C PRO A 731 -3.18 -7.48 -21.28
N PRO A 732 -2.05 -8.23 -21.40
CA PRO A 732 -1.67 -8.90 -22.65
C PRO A 732 -2.74 -9.85 -23.22
N SER A 733 -3.60 -10.37 -22.33
CA SER A 733 -4.75 -11.20 -22.70
C SER A 733 -5.74 -10.51 -23.66
N LEU A 734 -5.84 -9.17 -23.61
CA LEU A 734 -6.71 -8.37 -24.47
C LEU A 734 -6.33 -8.48 -25.96
N PHE A 735 -5.03 -8.66 -26.24
CA PHE A 735 -4.50 -8.70 -27.60
C PHE A 735 -4.22 -10.12 -28.10
N LYS A 736 -4.53 -11.14 -27.28
CA LYS A 736 -4.30 -12.55 -27.61
C LYS A 736 -5.16 -12.96 -28.80
N ARG A 737 -4.49 -13.28 -29.90
CA ARG A 737 -5.14 -13.63 -31.18
C ARG A 737 -4.39 -14.72 -31.91
N THR A 738 -5.03 -15.28 -32.94
CA THR A 738 -4.36 -16.19 -33.87
C THR A 738 -3.73 -15.38 -35.01
N PRO A 739 -2.66 -15.88 -35.65
CA PRO A 739 -1.90 -15.09 -36.63
C PRO A 739 -2.73 -14.54 -37.81
N ASP A 740 -3.82 -15.23 -38.18
CA ASP A 740 -4.75 -14.86 -39.25
C ASP A 740 -5.98 -14.07 -38.79
N GLN A 741 -5.92 -13.48 -37.60
CA GLN A 741 -6.88 -12.49 -37.12
C GLN A 741 -6.23 -11.12 -37.02
N SER A 742 -7.02 -10.09 -37.28
CA SER A 742 -6.65 -8.69 -37.13
C SER A 742 -7.43 -8.06 -35.98
N VAL A 743 -6.82 -7.09 -35.32
CA VAL A 743 -7.47 -6.20 -34.36
C VAL A 743 -7.89 -4.95 -35.13
N GLU A 744 -9.13 -4.52 -34.94
CA GLU A 744 -9.67 -3.29 -35.54
C GLU A 744 -10.29 -2.41 -34.46
N LEU A 745 -10.36 -1.10 -34.70
CA LEU A 745 -11.11 -0.18 -33.86
C LEU A 745 -12.61 -0.47 -33.96
N THR A 746 -13.31 -0.33 -32.84
CA THR A 746 -14.78 -0.38 -32.82
C THR A 746 -15.38 0.92 -33.32
N ASP A 747 -16.67 0.88 -33.66
CA ASP A 747 -17.40 2.10 -34.05
C ASP A 747 -17.42 3.13 -32.91
N VAL A 748 -17.43 2.67 -31.65
CA VAL A 748 -17.33 3.55 -30.47
C VAL A 748 -15.99 4.29 -30.43
N ALA A 749 -14.88 3.60 -30.67
CA ALA A 749 -13.56 4.24 -30.72
C ALA A 749 -13.43 5.21 -31.91
N ILE A 750 -13.99 4.86 -33.06
CA ILE A 750 -13.98 5.72 -34.25
C ILE A 750 -14.78 7.00 -34.00
N GLU A 751 -15.97 6.93 -33.41
CA GLU A 751 -16.77 8.11 -33.09
C GLU A 751 -16.09 8.99 -32.03
N PHE A 752 -15.45 8.38 -31.03
CA PHE A 752 -14.60 9.11 -30.08
C PHE A 752 -13.47 9.86 -30.80
N LEU A 753 -12.73 9.19 -31.69
CA LEU A 753 -11.64 9.79 -32.45
C LEU A 753 -12.09 10.93 -33.36
N LYS A 754 -13.27 10.83 -33.98
CA LYS A 754 -13.87 11.95 -34.72
C LYS A 754 -14.19 13.13 -33.82
N GLY A 755 -14.73 12.88 -32.63
CA GLY A 755 -14.96 13.93 -31.63
C GLY A 755 -13.65 14.61 -31.19
N VAL A 756 -12.59 13.83 -30.98
CA VAL A 756 -11.24 14.37 -30.70
C VAL A 756 -10.72 15.19 -31.88
N PHE A 757 -10.87 14.69 -33.11
CA PHE A 757 -10.47 15.43 -34.31
C PHE A 757 -11.12 16.82 -34.35
N MET A 758 -12.44 16.89 -34.19
CA MET A 758 -13.19 18.15 -34.19
C MET A 758 -12.82 19.07 -33.04
N MET A 759 -12.40 18.53 -31.89
CA MET A 759 -12.01 19.32 -30.72
C MET A 759 -10.67 20.04 -30.91
N PHE A 760 -9.77 19.50 -31.74
CA PHE A 760 -8.43 20.06 -31.98
C PHE A 760 -8.29 20.74 -33.36
N ASP A 761 -9.33 20.69 -34.19
CA ASP A 761 -9.44 21.43 -35.45
C ASP A 761 -9.88 22.87 -35.15
N ASP A 762 -8.97 23.65 -34.55
CA ASP A 762 -9.27 24.98 -33.99
C ASP A 762 -9.75 26.00 -35.04
N ASP A 763 -9.34 25.85 -36.30
CA ASP A 763 -9.77 26.70 -37.41
C ASP A 763 -10.91 26.12 -38.26
N GLU A 764 -11.48 24.98 -37.84
CA GLU A 764 -12.60 24.28 -38.45
C GLU A 764 -12.40 24.01 -39.97
N ASP A 765 -11.14 23.85 -40.40
CA ASP A 765 -10.81 23.66 -41.82
C ASP A 765 -10.93 22.18 -42.29
N ASN A 766 -11.32 21.29 -41.36
CA ASN A 766 -11.37 19.84 -41.50
C ASN A 766 -10.00 19.18 -41.71
N ASN A 767 -8.91 19.82 -41.26
CA ASN A 767 -7.56 19.26 -41.26
C ASN A 767 -6.80 19.62 -39.99
N LEU A 768 -6.26 18.60 -39.32
CA LEU A 768 -5.35 18.84 -38.20
C LEU A 768 -3.96 19.21 -38.73
N ARG A 769 -3.53 20.44 -38.46
CA ARG A 769 -2.19 20.96 -38.73
C ARG A 769 -1.15 20.25 -37.85
N PRO A 770 0.14 20.26 -38.22
CA PRO A 770 1.18 19.62 -37.42
C PRO A 770 1.21 20.05 -35.95
N GLN A 771 0.89 21.32 -35.66
CA GLN A 771 0.82 21.86 -34.31
C GLN A 771 -0.37 21.27 -33.53
N GLU A 772 -1.56 21.19 -34.14
CA GLU A 772 -2.76 20.61 -33.51
C GLU A 772 -2.60 19.12 -33.24
N ILE A 773 -1.88 18.39 -34.10
CA ILE A 773 -1.52 17.00 -33.85
C ILE A 773 -0.59 16.88 -32.63
N GLU A 774 0.37 17.81 -32.47
CA GLU A 774 1.23 17.84 -31.29
C GLU A 774 0.42 18.15 -30.02
N ASP A 775 -0.54 19.06 -30.11
CA ASP A 775 -1.42 19.43 -29.00
C ASP A 775 -2.39 18.30 -28.61
N LEU A 776 -2.92 17.57 -29.59
CA LEU A 776 -3.75 16.37 -29.41
C LEU A 776 -3.00 15.30 -28.59
N PHE A 777 -1.72 15.08 -28.89
CA PHE A 777 -0.87 14.14 -28.16
C PHE A 777 -0.08 14.77 -27.00
N SER A 778 -0.45 15.99 -26.56
CA SER A 778 0.26 16.68 -25.48
C SER A 778 0.09 16.01 -24.11
N THR A 779 -0.83 15.06 -23.97
CA THR A 779 -1.02 14.20 -22.78
C THR A 779 -0.31 12.86 -22.87
N ALA A 780 0.22 12.51 -24.05
CA ALA A 780 0.98 11.29 -24.30
C ALA A 780 2.49 11.53 -24.15
N PRO A 781 3.31 10.51 -23.81
CA PRO A 781 4.75 10.67 -23.56
C PRO A 781 5.49 11.27 -24.75
N GLU A 782 5.06 10.88 -25.95
CA GLU A 782 5.56 11.29 -27.26
C GLU A 782 4.46 11.10 -28.30
N SER A 783 4.57 11.75 -29.46
CA SER A 783 3.61 11.55 -30.56
C SER A 783 3.80 10.15 -31.18
N PRO A 784 2.73 9.38 -31.45
CA PRO A 784 2.86 8.01 -31.92
C PRO A 784 3.30 7.93 -33.39
N TRP A 785 3.24 9.05 -34.13
CA TRP A 785 3.37 9.08 -35.59
C TRP A 785 4.61 9.82 -36.11
N LYS A 786 5.55 10.18 -35.24
CA LYS A 786 6.80 10.85 -35.63
C LYS A 786 7.82 9.91 -36.26
N ASP A 787 7.74 8.62 -35.94
CA ASP A 787 8.69 7.61 -36.39
C ASP A 787 8.06 6.61 -37.37
N ALA A 788 8.91 5.89 -38.12
CA ALA A 788 8.48 4.75 -38.92
C ALA A 788 7.79 3.69 -38.03
N PRO A 789 6.74 2.99 -38.50
CA PRO A 789 6.22 2.97 -39.86
C PRO A 789 5.15 4.03 -40.17
N TYR A 790 4.90 4.99 -39.27
CA TYR A 790 3.78 5.95 -39.39
C TYR A 790 4.17 7.25 -40.09
N ASP A 791 5.43 7.66 -39.92
CA ASP A 791 5.91 8.87 -40.59
C ASP A 791 5.79 8.73 -42.11
N GLY A 792 5.07 9.68 -42.70
CA GLY A 792 4.77 9.66 -44.13
C GLY A 792 3.90 8.49 -44.61
N ALA A 793 3.21 7.75 -43.73
CA ALA A 793 2.36 6.64 -44.13
C ALA A 793 0.95 7.05 -44.58
N ALA A 794 0.48 8.25 -44.24
CA ALA A 794 -0.82 8.76 -44.68
C ALA A 794 -0.70 9.95 -45.64
N GLU A 795 -1.80 10.24 -46.33
CA GLU A 795 -1.96 11.44 -47.14
C GLU A 795 -1.88 12.67 -46.22
N LYS A 796 -1.06 13.66 -46.63
CA LYS A 796 -0.91 14.93 -45.93
C LYS A 796 -1.39 16.05 -46.85
N THR A 797 -2.00 17.07 -46.28
CA THR A 797 -2.35 18.29 -47.02
C THR A 797 -1.10 19.04 -47.48
N ALA A 798 -1.25 20.05 -48.34
CA ALA A 798 -0.14 20.88 -48.81
C ALA A 798 0.64 21.56 -47.67
N LEU A 799 -0.02 21.79 -46.52
CA LEU A 799 0.58 22.38 -45.31
C LEU A 799 1.10 21.31 -44.32
N GLY A 800 1.05 20.03 -44.70
CA GLY A 800 1.53 18.92 -43.87
C GLY A 800 0.53 18.41 -42.82
N GLY A 801 -0.72 18.86 -42.86
CA GLY A 801 -1.79 18.44 -41.94
C GLY A 801 -2.49 17.14 -42.38
N LEU A 802 -3.43 16.65 -41.57
CA LEU A 802 -4.18 15.42 -41.79
C LEU A 802 -5.69 15.71 -41.88
N SER A 803 -6.32 15.24 -42.95
CA SER A 803 -7.79 15.17 -43.02
C SER A 803 -8.33 14.11 -42.03
N VAL A 804 -9.63 14.13 -41.75
CA VAL A 804 -10.28 13.14 -40.87
C VAL A 804 -10.06 11.69 -41.37
N ASP A 805 -10.08 11.47 -42.68
CA ASP A 805 -9.86 10.15 -43.28
C ASP A 805 -8.41 9.69 -43.12
N ALA A 806 -7.44 10.60 -43.30
CA ALA A 806 -6.02 10.33 -43.08
C ALA A 806 -5.71 10.07 -41.60
N PHE A 807 -6.32 10.85 -40.69
CA PHE A 807 -6.22 10.67 -39.25
C PHE A 807 -6.73 9.30 -38.80
N LEU A 808 -7.95 8.92 -39.19
CA LEU A 808 -8.53 7.61 -38.87
C LEU A 808 -7.76 6.45 -39.53
N SER A 809 -7.16 6.69 -40.70
CA SER A 809 -6.30 5.72 -41.39
C SER A 809 -5.01 5.44 -40.62
N LEU A 810 -4.34 6.45 -40.07
CA LEU A 810 -3.17 6.26 -39.20
C LEU A 810 -3.51 5.50 -37.92
N TRP A 811 -4.64 5.83 -37.28
CA TRP A 811 -5.14 5.06 -36.13
C TRP A 811 -5.41 3.60 -36.48
N SER A 812 -6.00 3.34 -37.64
CA SER A 812 -6.24 1.98 -38.14
C SER A 812 -4.93 1.23 -38.40
N LEU A 813 -3.94 1.91 -39.00
CA LEU A 813 -2.60 1.34 -39.24
C LEU A 813 -1.90 0.99 -37.92
N MET A 814 -1.94 1.89 -36.93
CA MET A 814 -1.39 1.63 -35.60
C MET A 814 -2.11 0.47 -34.92
N THR A 815 -3.43 0.37 -35.05
CA THR A 815 -4.21 -0.73 -34.44
C THR A 815 -3.86 -2.10 -35.02
N ILE A 816 -3.62 -2.20 -36.34
CA ILE A 816 -3.29 -3.50 -36.97
C ILE A 816 -1.83 -3.92 -36.74
N LEU A 817 -0.90 -2.96 -36.62
CA LEU A 817 0.52 -3.23 -36.39
C LEU A 817 0.83 -3.38 -34.89
N GLU A 818 0.41 -2.42 -34.09
CA GLU A 818 0.71 -2.29 -32.65
C GLU A 818 -0.58 -2.04 -31.83
N PRO A 819 -1.52 -3.00 -31.73
CA PRO A 819 -2.81 -2.75 -31.08
C PRO A 819 -2.70 -2.34 -29.60
N ALA A 820 -1.67 -2.80 -28.89
CA ALA A 820 -1.41 -2.36 -27.52
C ALA A 820 -1.09 -0.86 -27.45
N LYS A 821 -0.18 -0.39 -28.31
CA LYS A 821 0.15 1.03 -28.46
C LYS A 821 -1.08 1.84 -28.88
N SER A 822 -1.92 1.31 -29.76
CA SER A 822 -3.15 2.02 -30.13
C SER A 822 -4.10 2.22 -28.96
N VAL A 823 -4.31 1.20 -28.13
CA VAL A 823 -5.18 1.33 -26.94
C VAL A 823 -4.55 2.24 -25.89
N GLU A 824 -3.23 2.13 -25.67
CA GLU A 824 -2.47 3.02 -24.80
C GLU A 824 -2.67 4.51 -25.17
N TYR A 825 -2.54 4.84 -26.47
CA TYR A 825 -2.70 6.19 -26.94
C TYR A 825 -4.15 6.69 -26.88
N LEU A 826 -5.15 5.82 -27.05
CA LEU A 826 -6.55 6.17 -26.79
C LEU A 826 -6.77 6.56 -25.32
N ILE A 827 -6.14 5.85 -24.39
CA ILE A 827 -6.18 6.16 -22.96
C ILE A 827 -5.50 7.51 -22.67
N TYR A 828 -4.37 7.80 -23.32
CA TYR A 828 -3.67 9.09 -23.16
C TYR A 828 -4.53 10.29 -23.58
N ILE A 829 -5.26 10.18 -24.68
CA ILE A 829 -6.11 11.26 -25.19
C ILE A 829 -7.53 11.28 -24.57
N GLY A 830 -7.78 10.44 -23.56
CA GLY A 830 -8.99 10.53 -22.73
C GLY A 830 -10.18 9.69 -23.19
N PHE A 831 -9.96 8.51 -23.76
CA PHE A 831 -11.04 7.57 -24.07
C PHE A 831 -11.84 7.21 -22.78
N PRO A 832 -13.16 7.43 -22.73
CA PRO A 832 -13.94 7.38 -21.49
C PRO A 832 -14.42 5.98 -21.06
N GLY A 833 -14.27 4.97 -21.93
CA GLY A 833 -14.75 3.61 -21.71
C GLY A 833 -13.67 2.62 -21.26
N ASP A 834 -14.08 1.39 -20.97
CA ASP A 834 -13.14 0.29 -20.73
C ASP A 834 -12.24 0.08 -21.98
N PRO A 835 -10.90 -0.03 -21.82
CA PRO A 835 -9.98 -0.18 -22.95
C PRO A 835 -10.32 -1.34 -23.89
N SER A 836 -10.94 -2.42 -23.40
CA SER A 836 -11.33 -3.55 -24.24
C SER A 836 -12.47 -3.23 -25.21
N SER A 837 -13.28 -2.21 -24.91
CA SER A 837 -14.39 -1.77 -25.76
C SER A 837 -13.92 -0.97 -26.99
N ALA A 838 -12.67 -0.49 -26.98
CA ALA A 838 -12.11 0.30 -28.08
C ALA A 838 -11.74 -0.53 -29.30
N ILE A 839 -11.52 -1.84 -29.12
CA ILE A 839 -11.06 -2.74 -30.17
C ILE A 839 -11.93 -3.99 -30.30
N ARG A 840 -11.93 -4.57 -31.50
CA ARG A 840 -12.55 -5.86 -31.79
C ARG A 840 -11.59 -6.79 -32.49
N LEU A 841 -11.72 -8.07 -32.21
CA LEU A 841 -10.98 -9.12 -32.91
C LEU A 841 -11.81 -9.64 -34.08
N THR A 842 -11.23 -9.58 -35.28
CA THR A 842 -11.87 -10.10 -36.50
C THR A 842 -11.86 -11.63 -36.53
N ARG A 843 -12.80 -12.23 -37.26
CA ARG A 843 -12.80 -13.66 -37.55
C ARG A 843 -11.55 -14.06 -38.34
N ARG A 844 -11.05 -15.28 -38.13
CA ARG A 844 -9.95 -15.87 -38.91
C ARG A 844 -10.18 -15.78 -40.43
N ARG A 845 -9.18 -15.30 -41.19
CA ARG A 845 -9.22 -15.19 -42.67
C ARG A 845 -9.62 -16.50 -43.36
N ARG A 846 -9.16 -17.65 -42.84
CA ARG A 846 -9.52 -18.97 -43.37
C ARG A 846 -11.04 -19.23 -43.34
N LEU A 847 -11.74 -18.72 -42.32
CA LEU A 847 -13.20 -18.86 -42.22
C LEU A 847 -13.92 -17.94 -43.19
N ASP A 848 -13.40 -16.75 -43.45
CA ASP A 848 -13.98 -15.81 -44.42
C ASP A 848 -13.84 -16.35 -45.85
N ARG A 849 -12.72 -17.00 -46.18
CA ARG A 849 -12.59 -17.75 -47.43
C ARG A 849 -13.64 -18.85 -47.56
N LYS A 850 -13.84 -19.65 -46.51
CA LYS A 850 -14.84 -20.73 -46.50
C LYS A 850 -16.28 -20.22 -46.62
N LYS A 851 -16.57 -19.05 -46.03
CA LYS A 851 -17.88 -18.40 -46.06
C LYS A 851 -18.09 -17.49 -47.27
N GLN A 852 -17.05 -17.25 -48.06
CA GLN A 852 -17.05 -16.34 -49.22
C GLN A 852 -17.48 -14.90 -48.88
N GLN A 853 -17.33 -14.49 -47.61
CA GLN A 853 -17.75 -13.18 -47.10
C GLN A 853 -16.76 -12.68 -46.04
N CYS A 854 -16.25 -11.46 -46.20
CA CYS A 854 -15.35 -10.81 -45.26
C CYS A 854 -16.10 -9.80 -44.36
N GLU A 855 -15.78 -9.76 -43.06
CA GLU A 855 -16.35 -8.81 -42.08
C GLU A 855 -15.39 -7.65 -41.71
N ARG A 856 -14.22 -7.60 -42.35
CA ARG A 856 -13.17 -6.61 -42.08
C ARG A 856 -13.54 -5.24 -42.62
N LYS A 857 -13.05 -4.22 -41.92
CA LYS A 857 -13.09 -2.81 -42.36
C LYS A 857 -11.71 -2.32 -42.78
N VAL A 858 -10.65 -2.97 -42.30
CA VAL A 858 -9.26 -2.63 -42.57
C VAL A 858 -8.57 -3.80 -43.30
N PHE A 859 -7.95 -3.53 -44.45
CA PHE A 859 -7.30 -4.53 -45.29
C PHE A 859 -5.80 -4.26 -45.40
N GLN A 860 -4.97 -5.27 -45.16
CA GLN A 860 -3.53 -5.22 -45.41
C GLN A 860 -3.17 -5.76 -46.80
N CYS A 861 -2.52 -4.93 -47.61
CA CYS A 861 -2.06 -5.27 -48.95
C CYS A 861 -0.53 -5.35 -48.98
N PHE A 862 0.04 -6.50 -49.34
CA PHE A 862 1.50 -6.62 -49.51
C PHE A 862 1.86 -6.39 -50.97
N VAL A 863 2.79 -5.48 -51.23
CA VAL A 863 3.19 -5.07 -52.58
C VAL A 863 4.56 -5.66 -52.89
N PHE A 864 4.58 -6.64 -53.78
CA PHE A 864 5.76 -7.35 -54.27
C PHE A 864 6.16 -6.83 -55.65
N GLY A 865 7.41 -7.10 -56.03
CA GLY A 865 7.95 -6.77 -57.35
C GLY A 865 9.46 -6.52 -57.29
N PRO A 866 10.15 -6.62 -58.43
CA PRO A 866 11.58 -6.36 -58.49
C PRO A 866 11.94 -4.89 -58.21
N ASN A 867 13.23 -4.62 -58.05
CA ASN A 867 13.74 -3.26 -58.02
C ASN A 867 13.36 -2.51 -59.30
N ASN A 868 13.06 -1.22 -59.19
CA ASN A 868 12.60 -0.36 -60.30
C ASN A 868 11.25 -0.71 -60.95
N ALA A 869 10.49 -1.69 -60.44
CA ALA A 869 9.16 -2.03 -60.97
C ALA A 869 8.09 -0.95 -60.79
N GLY A 870 8.31 0.05 -59.92
CA GLY A 870 7.32 1.10 -59.62
C GLY A 870 6.53 0.92 -58.32
N LYS A 871 6.97 0.03 -57.41
CA LYS A 871 6.32 -0.22 -56.11
C LYS A 871 6.15 1.06 -55.28
N SER A 872 7.23 1.78 -55.02
CA SER A 872 7.17 3.01 -54.22
C SER A 872 6.38 4.13 -54.90
N ALA A 873 6.41 4.17 -56.24
CA ALA A 873 5.59 5.10 -57.01
C ALA A 873 4.10 4.80 -56.83
N LEU A 874 3.69 3.52 -56.84
CA LEU A 874 2.32 3.11 -56.54
C LEU A 874 1.88 3.55 -55.13
N LEU A 875 2.72 3.34 -54.10
CA LEU A 875 2.43 3.78 -52.73
C LEU A 875 2.35 5.32 -52.62
N ASN A 876 3.27 6.05 -53.26
CA ASN A 876 3.26 7.52 -53.23
C ASN A 876 2.01 8.09 -53.88
N CYS A 877 1.58 7.53 -55.01
CA CYS A 877 0.37 7.97 -55.69
C CYS A 877 -0.90 7.61 -54.90
N PHE A 878 -0.90 6.49 -54.16
CA PHE A 878 -1.97 6.19 -53.21
C PHE A 878 -2.13 7.25 -52.10
N LEU A 879 -1.05 7.97 -51.78
CA LEU A 879 -1.02 9.06 -50.81
C LEU A 879 -1.11 10.45 -51.47
N GLY A 880 -1.46 10.55 -52.75
CA GLY A 880 -1.58 11.83 -53.46
C GLY A 880 -0.25 12.55 -53.74
N ARG A 881 0.90 11.87 -53.61
CA ARG A 881 2.23 12.47 -53.80
C ARG A 881 2.69 12.40 -55.26
N SER A 882 3.45 13.41 -55.67
CA SER A 882 4.08 13.49 -56.99
C SER A 882 5.07 12.35 -57.23
N TYR A 883 5.24 12.00 -58.50
CA TYR A 883 6.28 11.08 -58.96
C TYR A 883 7.67 11.71 -58.75
N GLU A 884 8.43 11.22 -57.76
CA GLU A 884 9.84 11.54 -57.58
C GLU A 884 10.69 10.26 -57.67
N ASN A 885 11.80 10.32 -58.40
CA ASN A 885 12.78 9.23 -58.49
C ASN A 885 13.50 9.08 -57.14
N GLN A 886 12.93 8.29 -56.23
CA GLN A 886 13.62 7.85 -55.03
C GLN A 886 14.44 6.59 -55.35
N GLY A 887 15.64 6.50 -54.77
CA GLY A 887 16.55 5.35 -54.94
C GLY A 887 15.96 4.04 -54.41
N PRO A 888 16.67 2.90 -54.57
CA PRO A 888 16.19 1.60 -54.11
C PRO A 888 15.90 1.60 -52.61
N THR A 889 14.69 1.19 -52.23
CA THR A 889 14.22 1.13 -50.84
C THR A 889 14.91 -0.01 -50.10
N THR A 890 15.61 0.29 -49.00
CA THR A 890 16.22 -0.70 -48.09
C THR A 890 15.34 -1.02 -46.87
N ASP A 891 14.37 -0.14 -46.56
CA ASP A 891 13.53 -0.23 -45.35
C ASP A 891 12.04 -0.49 -45.70
N GLU A 892 11.27 -1.01 -44.73
CA GLU A 892 9.85 -1.26 -44.89
C GLU A 892 9.04 0.04 -45.01
N ARG A 893 8.23 0.15 -46.08
CA ARG A 893 7.39 1.34 -46.34
C ARG A 893 5.91 0.98 -46.24
N TYR A 894 5.15 1.85 -45.57
CA TYR A 894 3.70 1.73 -45.45
C TYR A 894 2.99 2.92 -46.10
N ALA A 895 1.81 2.66 -46.65
CA ALA A 895 0.89 3.68 -47.14
C ALA A 895 -0.54 3.29 -46.74
N VAL A 896 -1.28 4.16 -46.06
CA VAL A 896 -2.63 3.91 -45.57
C VAL A 896 -3.57 5.04 -45.98
N ASN A 897 -4.73 4.67 -46.53
CA ASN A 897 -5.78 5.62 -46.89
C ASN A 897 -7.16 4.93 -46.91
N MET A 898 -8.23 5.71 -46.93
CA MET A 898 -9.59 5.21 -47.14
C MET A 898 -9.92 5.11 -48.64
N VAL A 899 -10.57 4.03 -49.03
CA VAL A 899 -10.98 3.73 -50.40
C VAL A 899 -12.49 3.52 -50.45
N ASP A 900 -13.16 4.15 -51.43
CA ASP A 900 -14.60 3.96 -51.62
C ASP A 900 -14.93 2.54 -52.07
N ASP A 901 -15.88 1.90 -51.38
CA ASP A 901 -16.49 0.66 -51.81
C ASP A 901 -17.72 0.92 -52.70
N SER A 902 -18.00 -0.02 -53.60
CA SER A 902 -19.18 -0.08 -54.47
C SER A 902 -20.54 0.06 -53.75
N GLY A 903 -20.57 -0.20 -52.44
CA GLY A 903 -21.76 -0.17 -51.57
C GLY A 903 -21.92 1.05 -50.63
N SER A 904 -21.28 2.20 -50.91
CA SER A 904 -21.33 3.48 -50.17
C SER A 904 -20.56 3.59 -48.84
N ALA A 905 -19.92 2.52 -48.34
CA ALA A 905 -19.10 2.56 -47.12
C ALA A 905 -17.60 2.55 -47.45
N LYS A 906 -16.83 3.56 -47.01
CA LYS A 906 -15.37 3.59 -47.17
C LYS A 906 -14.69 2.46 -46.38
N LYS A 907 -13.58 1.93 -46.90
CA LYS A 907 -12.74 0.90 -46.26
C LYS A 907 -11.31 1.40 -46.13
N THR A 908 -10.61 1.02 -45.06
CA THR A 908 -9.20 1.39 -44.89
C THR A 908 -8.31 0.37 -45.57
N LEU A 909 -7.41 0.83 -46.44
CA LEU A 909 -6.41 -0.01 -47.10
C LEU A 909 -5.01 0.40 -46.62
N ALA A 910 -4.29 -0.55 -46.03
CA ALA A 910 -2.91 -0.40 -45.57
C ALA A 910 -1.97 -1.21 -46.49
N MET A 911 -1.22 -0.53 -47.35
CA MET A 911 -0.26 -1.10 -48.27
C MET A 911 1.13 -1.15 -47.63
N ARG A 912 1.78 -2.31 -47.68
CA ARG A 912 3.16 -2.54 -47.25
C ARG A 912 4.01 -2.90 -48.45
N GLU A 913 5.04 -2.12 -48.74
CA GLU A 913 6.02 -2.46 -49.76
C GLU A 913 6.98 -3.54 -49.23
N ILE A 914 7.16 -4.61 -50.01
CA ILE A 914 8.12 -5.68 -49.71
C ILE A 914 9.37 -5.49 -50.60
N PRO A 915 10.56 -5.29 -50.01
CA PRO A 915 11.81 -5.27 -50.77
C PRO A 915 12.08 -6.59 -51.50
N ASP A 916 12.74 -6.54 -52.67
CA ASP A 916 12.98 -7.72 -53.52
C ASP A 916 13.88 -8.77 -52.83
N ASP A 917 14.91 -8.32 -52.09
CA ASP A 917 15.75 -9.15 -51.24
C ASP A 917 15.07 -9.56 -49.92
N GLY A 918 14.16 -8.73 -49.41
CA GLY A 918 13.33 -8.97 -48.23
C GLY A 918 12.34 -10.13 -48.39
N ALA A 919 11.94 -10.49 -49.62
CA ALA A 919 11.01 -11.60 -49.88
C ALA A 919 11.51 -12.95 -49.33
N LYS A 920 12.82 -13.23 -49.43
CA LYS A 920 13.41 -14.46 -48.86
C LYS A 920 13.35 -14.50 -47.34
N GLY A 921 13.55 -13.35 -46.69
CA GLY A 921 13.41 -13.20 -45.24
C GLY A 921 11.96 -13.39 -44.80
N LEU A 922 11.00 -12.85 -45.57
CA LEU A 922 9.57 -12.95 -45.28
C LEU A 922 9.09 -14.41 -45.23
N PHE A 923 9.51 -15.27 -46.17
CA PHE A 923 9.08 -16.67 -46.21
C PHE A 923 9.76 -17.59 -45.18
N SER A 924 10.72 -17.09 -44.40
CA SER A 924 11.33 -17.85 -43.30
C SER A 924 10.34 -18.18 -42.18
N SER A 925 9.32 -17.33 -41.98
CA SER A 925 8.23 -17.56 -41.02
C SER A 925 7.03 -18.23 -41.68
N LYS A 926 6.48 -19.24 -41.01
CA LYS A 926 5.22 -19.89 -41.44
C LYS A 926 4.01 -18.97 -41.35
N GLU A 927 4.10 -17.88 -40.60
CA GLU A 927 2.99 -16.94 -40.34
C GLU A 927 3.09 -15.64 -41.14
N SER A 928 4.09 -15.51 -42.02
CA SER A 928 4.39 -14.26 -42.69
C SER A 928 3.27 -13.74 -43.60
N LEU A 929 2.47 -14.63 -44.19
CA LEU A 929 1.29 -14.26 -44.97
C LEU A 929 0.00 -14.20 -44.15
N ALA A 930 0.03 -14.54 -42.85
CA ALA A 930 -1.18 -14.63 -42.03
C ALA A 930 -1.89 -13.28 -41.85
N ALA A 931 -1.12 -12.18 -41.81
CA ALA A 931 -1.62 -10.82 -41.71
C ALA A 931 -2.08 -10.23 -43.06
N CYS A 932 -1.67 -10.83 -44.18
CA CYS A 932 -1.91 -10.33 -45.53
C CYS A 932 -3.35 -10.62 -45.99
N ASP A 933 -4.12 -9.59 -46.32
CA ASP A 933 -5.46 -9.73 -46.90
C ASP A 933 -5.42 -9.88 -48.42
N ILE A 934 -4.43 -9.27 -49.08
CA ILE A 934 -4.21 -9.33 -50.52
C ILE A 934 -2.74 -9.07 -50.88
N ALA A 935 -2.22 -9.77 -51.89
CA ALA A 935 -0.90 -9.53 -52.44
C ALA A 935 -1.00 -8.90 -53.83
N VAL A 936 -0.26 -7.82 -54.07
CA VAL A 936 -0.16 -7.13 -55.36
C VAL A 936 1.25 -7.29 -55.88
N PHE A 937 1.41 -7.70 -57.13
CA PHE A 937 2.72 -7.85 -57.76
C PHE A 937 2.85 -6.85 -58.89
N VAL A 938 3.84 -5.97 -58.76
CA VAL A 938 4.10 -4.89 -59.71
C VAL A 938 5.29 -5.28 -60.57
N TYR A 939 5.16 -5.13 -61.88
CA TYR A 939 6.26 -5.28 -62.83
C TYR A 939 6.28 -4.12 -63.82
N ASP A 940 7.45 -3.88 -64.42
CA ASP A 940 7.64 -2.89 -65.47
C ASP A 940 7.28 -3.49 -66.84
N SER A 941 6.28 -2.91 -67.52
CA SER A 941 5.81 -3.39 -68.82
C SER A 941 6.86 -3.32 -69.94
N SER A 942 7.89 -2.48 -69.76
CA SER A 942 9.00 -2.30 -70.70
C SER A 942 10.22 -3.20 -70.42
N ASP A 943 10.19 -4.00 -69.34
CA ASP A 943 11.31 -4.84 -68.90
C ASP A 943 10.89 -6.31 -68.70
N GLU A 944 11.36 -7.19 -69.58
CA GLU A 944 11.11 -8.64 -69.52
C GLU A 944 11.65 -9.30 -68.23
N SER A 945 12.79 -8.81 -67.71
CA SER A 945 13.38 -9.34 -66.47
C SER A 945 12.51 -9.01 -65.25
N SER A 946 11.89 -7.83 -65.28
CA SER A 946 10.95 -7.36 -64.26
C SER A 946 9.71 -8.26 -64.19
N TRP A 947 9.14 -8.60 -65.36
CA TRP A 947 8.02 -9.52 -65.49
C TRP A 947 8.35 -10.93 -64.94
N LYS A 948 9.50 -11.50 -65.35
CA LYS A 948 9.93 -12.83 -64.88
C LYS A 948 10.04 -12.88 -63.36
N ARG A 949 10.70 -11.90 -62.76
CA ARG A 949 10.88 -11.83 -61.30
C ARG A 949 9.56 -11.65 -60.55
N ALA A 950 8.64 -10.82 -61.05
CA ALA A 950 7.32 -10.65 -60.43
C ALA A 950 6.50 -11.95 -60.47
N THR A 951 6.62 -12.73 -61.55
CA THR A 951 5.98 -14.05 -61.69
C THR A 951 6.59 -15.09 -60.74
N GLU A 952 7.91 -15.10 -60.57
CA GLU A 952 8.58 -15.94 -59.57
C GLU A 952 8.06 -15.65 -58.16
N LEU A 953 7.97 -14.36 -57.79
CA LEU A 953 7.44 -13.93 -56.50
C LEU A 953 5.98 -14.35 -56.31
N LEU A 954 5.14 -14.28 -57.35
CA LEU A 954 3.76 -14.78 -57.31
C LEU A 954 3.70 -16.28 -56.99
N VAL A 955 4.53 -17.08 -57.67
CA VAL A 955 4.59 -18.52 -57.44
C VAL A 955 5.12 -18.83 -56.04
N GLU A 956 6.12 -18.10 -55.55
CA GLU A 956 6.65 -18.21 -54.18
C GLU A 956 5.55 -17.93 -53.13
N VAL A 957 4.82 -16.83 -53.26
CA VAL A 957 3.70 -16.47 -52.36
C VAL A 957 2.59 -17.52 -52.40
N ALA A 958 2.18 -17.95 -53.60
CA ALA A 958 1.15 -18.96 -53.76
C ALA A 958 1.56 -20.30 -53.12
N THR A 959 2.78 -20.75 -53.39
CA THR A 959 3.34 -22.00 -52.83
C THR A 959 3.43 -21.94 -51.31
N HIS A 960 3.91 -20.83 -50.76
CA HIS A 960 4.01 -20.64 -49.30
C HIS A 960 2.63 -20.59 -48.65
N GLY A 961 1.66 -19.91 -49.25
CA GLY A 961 0.27 -19.86 -48.80
C GLY A 961 -0.38 -21.24 -48.76
N GLU A 962 -0.19 -22.05 -49.81
CA GLU A 962 -0.67 -23.44 -49.88
C GLU A 962 0.02 -24.37 -48.85
N ALA A 963 1.31 -24.15 -48.59
CA ALA A 963 2.09 -24.93 -47.63
C ALA A 963 1.69 -24.65 -46.17
N THR A 964 1.41 -23.39 -45.85
CA THR A 964 1.13 -22.90 -44.48
C THR A 964 -0.37 -22.86 -44.15
N GLY A 965 -1.24 -22.81 -45.16
CA GLY A 965 -2.67 -22.61 -45.01
C GLY A 965 -3.11 -21.14 -44.98
N TYR A 966 -2.18 -20.21 -45.18
CA TYR A 966 -2.43 -18.77 -45.31
C TYR A 966 -2.46 -18.36 -46.80
N GLU A 967 -3.34 -19.00 -47.57
CA GLU A 967 -3.63 -18.62 -48.97
C GLU A 967 -4.17 -17.18 -49.03
N VAL A 968 -3.59 -16.36 -49.91
CA VAL A 968 -3.89 -14.93 -50.06
C VAL A 968 -4.37 -14.66 -51.49
N PRO A 969 -5.41 -13.83 -51.72
CA PRO A 969 -5.76 -13.38 -53.07
C PRO A 969 -4.64 -12.54 -53.68
N CYS A 970 -4.43 -12.64 -54.99
CA CYS A 970 -3.34 -11.99 -55.71
C CYS A 970 -3.84 -11.18 -56.91
N LEU A 971 -3.20 -10.03 -57.15
CA LEU A 971 -3.40 -9.19 -58.35
C LEU A 971 -2.06 -8.88 -59.01
N MET A 972 -2.05 -8.88 -60.35
CA MET A 972 -0.92 -8.41 -61.16
C MET A 972 -1.14 -6.95 -61.57
N VAL A 973 -0.08 -6.15 -61.51
CA VAL A 973 -0.09 -4.74 -61.91
C VAL A 973 1.06 -4.51 -62.90
N SER A 974 0.69 -4.08 -64.10
CA SER A 974 1.62 -3.68 -65.17
C SER A 974 1.88 -2.18 -65.05
N ALA A 975 3.06 -1.80 -64.57
CA ALA A 975 3.44 -0.40 -64.37
C ALA A 975 4.20 0.17 -65.57
N LYS A 976 4.29 1.51 -65.61
CA LYS A 976 4.97 2.30 -66.66
C LYS A 976 4.39 2.07 -68.06
N ASP A 977 3.06 1.94 -68.14
CA ASP A 977 2.34 1.75 -69.41
C ASP A 977 2.46 2.96 -70.37
N ASP A 978 3.04 4.08 -69.91
CA ASP A 978 3.45 5.22 -70.73
C ASP A 978 4.72 4.97 -71.57
N LEU A 979 5.42 3.86 -71.33
CA LEU A 979 6.57 3.40 -72.10
C LEU A 979 6.16 2.32 -73.11
N ASP A 980 6.97 2.10 -74.14
CA ASP A 980 6.72 1.05 -75.12
C ASP A 980 6.82 -0.34 -74.47
N SER A 981 5.66 -0.96 -74.26
CA SER A 981 5.55 -2.31 -73.69
C SER A 981 6.18 -3.38 -74.60
N VAL A 982 6.78 -4.39 -73.99
CA VAL A 982 7.27 -5.57 -74.72
C VAL A 982 6.07 -6.47 -75.08
N PRO A 983 5.76 -6.74 -76.37
CA PRO A 983 4.56 -7.49 -76.76
C PRO A 983 4.47 -8.91 -76.16
N ILE A 984 5.63 -9.54 -75.91
CA ILE A 984 5.72 -10.87 -75.27
C ILE A 984 5.22 -10.81 -73.82
N CYS A 985 5.55 -9.76 -73.07
CA CYS A 985 5.12 -9.59 -71.68
C CYS A 985 3.59 -9.51 -71.57
N ILE A 986 2.89 -8.87 -72.52
CA ILE A 986 1.42 -8.77 -72.52
C ILE A 986 0.76 -10.14 -72.75
N GLN A 987 1.26 -10.92 -73.71
CA GLN A 987 0.71 -12.23 -74.03
C GLN A 987 1.00 -13.27 -72.93
N GLU A 988 2.24 -13.30 -72.41
CA GLU A 988 2.64 -14.23 -71.36
C GLU A 988 1.97 -13.92 -70.03
N SER A 989 1.82 -12.64 -69.68
CA SER A 989 1.16 -12.24 -68.42
C SER A 989 -0.32 -12.58 -68.37
N THR A 990 -1.04 -12.41 -69.48
CA THR A 990 -2.44 -12.84 -69.59
C THR A 990 -2.57 -14.36 -69.47
N ARG A 991 -1.63 -15.11 -70.06
CA ARG A 991 -1.65 -16.58 -69.98
C ARG A 991 -1.35 -17.09 -68.56
N VAL A 992 -0.30 -16.59 -67.92
CA VAL A 992 0.11 -17.04 -66.57
C VAL A 992 -0.97 -16.73 -65.53
N THR A 993 -1.57 -15.53 -65.60
CA THR A 993 -2.68 -15.16 -64.69
C THR A 993 -3.89 -16.06 -64.86
N GLN A 994 -4.27 -16.40 -66.10
CA GLN A 994 -5.33 -17.37 -66.38
C GLN A 994 -5.01 -18.79 -65.87
N ASP A 995 -3.79 -19.28 -66.09
CA ASP A 995 -3.35 -20.61 -65.66
C ASP A 995 -3.36 -20.74 -64.12
N MET A 996 -3.04 -19.65 -63.42
CA MET A 996 -3.06 -19.58 -61.95
C MET A 996 -4.44 -19.23 -61.37
N GLY A 997 -5.42 -18.86 -62.18
CA GLY A 997 -6.79 -18.55 -61.74
C GLY A 997 -6.97 -17.17 -61.12
N ILE A 998 -6.18 -16.17 -61.55
CA ILE A 998 -6.30 -14.77 -61.12
C ILE A 998 -6.65 -13.85 -62.30
N GLU A 999 -7.11 -12.63 -62.01
CA GLU A 999 -7.50 -11.66 -63.04
C GLU A 999 -6.31 -11.20 -63.92
N PRO A 1000 -6.55 -10.81 -65.18
CA PRO A 1000 -5.51 -10.23 -66.04
C PRO A 1000 -4.85 -9.00 -65.41
N PRO A 1001 -3.57 -8.70 -65.73
CA PRO A 1001 -2.85 -7.57 -65.16
C PRO A 1001 -3.56 -6.22 -65.34
N VAL A 1002 -3.55 -5.39 -64.30
CA VAL A 1002 -4.06 -4.02 -64.36
C VAL A 1002 -2.94 -3.08 -64.82
N SER A 1003 -3.10 -2.47 -65.99
CA SER A 1003 -2.16 -1.45 -66.47
C SER A 1003 -2.32 -0.11 -65.75
N ILE A 1004 -1.21 0.46 -65.31
CA ILE A 1004 -1.12 1.77 -64.67
C ILE A 1004 0.07 2.59 -65.18
N SER A 1005 -0.07 3.91 -65.13
CA SER A 1005 1.06 4.83 -65.28
C SER A 1005 1.02 5.91 -64.21
N SER A 1006 2.03 5.90 -63.33
CA SER A 1006 2.19 6.95 -62.32
C SER A 1006 2.48 8.32 -62.91
N LYS A 1007 3.02 8.38 -64.13
CA LYS A 1007 3.29 9.63 -64.85
C LYS A 1007 2.01 10.23 -65.45
N LEU A 1008 1.13 9.39 -65.98
CA LEU A 1008 -0.16 9.82 -66.56
C LEU A 1008 -1.24 10.05 -65.49
N GLY A 1009 -0.98 9.65 -64.24
CA GLY A 1009 -1.97 9.72 -63.16
C GLY A 1009 -3.12 8.72 -63.32
N ASP A 1010 -2.98 7.74 -64.21
CA ASP A 1010 -4.00 6.74 -64.48
C ASP A 1010 -3.86 5.54 -63.55
N PHE A 1011 -4.66 5.54 -62.50
CA PHE A 1011 -4.76 4.48 -61.52
C PHE A 1011 -6.08 3.70 -61.61
N ASN A 1012 -6.73 3.68 -62.78
CA ASN A 1012 -7.82 2.77 -63.20
C ASN A 1012 -8.55 2.01 -62.08
N ASN A 1013 -9.29 2.68 -61.19
CA ASN A 1013 -9.98 2.06 -60.04
C ASN A 1013 -9.14 0.98 -59.27
N LEU A 1014 -7.80 1.02 -59.34
CA LEU A 1014 -6.91 -0.07 -58.92
C LEU A 1014 -7.09 -0.34 -57.43
N PHE A 1015 -7.09 0.71 -56.62
CA PHE A 1015 -7.30 0.59 -55.17
C PHE A 1015 -8.69 0.02 -54.84
N ARG A 1016 -9.73 0.35 -55.61
CA ARG A 1016 -11.05 -0.26 -55.47
C ARG A 1016 -11.02 -1.74 -55.84
N LYS A 1017 -10.30 -2.13 -56.89
CA LYS A 1017 -10.09 -3.54 -57.26
C LYS A 1017 -9.34 -4.32 -56.17
N ILE A 1018 -8.31 -3.71 -55.57
CA ILE A 1018 -7.57 -4.29 -54.44
C ILE A 1018 -8.53 -4.56 -53.26
N VAL A 1019 -9.34 -3.57 -52.88
CA VAL A 1019 -10.33 -3.74 -51.81
C VAL A 1019 -11.38 -4.80 -52.17
N THR A 1020 -11.89 -4.80 -53.41
CA THR A 1020 -12.89 -5.77 -53.86
C THR A 1020 -12.35 -7.21 -53.82
N ALA A 1021 -11.11 -7.42 -54.28
CA ALA A 1021 -10.47 -8.73 -54.23
C ALA A 1021 -10.17 -9.18 -52.79
N ALA A 1022 -9.83 -8.27 -51.88
CA ALA A 1022 -9.66 -8.57 -50.45
C ALA A 1022 -11.00 -8.89 -49.74
N GLN A 1023 -12.11 -8.29 -50.18
CA GLN A 1023 -13.46 -8.60 -49.70
C GLN A 1023 -13.97 -9.96 -50.19
N HIS A 1024 -13.57 -10.36 -51.39
CA HIS A 1024 -13.95 -11.61 -52.04
C HIS A 1024 -12.73 -12.52 -52.29
N PRO A 1025 -12.00 -12.94 -51.24
CA PRO A 1025 -10.70 -13.59 -51.39
C PRO A 1025 -10.78 -14.91 -52.16
N HIS A 1026 -11.94 -15.57 -52.19
CA HIS A 1026 -12.16 -16.82 -52.91
C HIS A 1026 -12.10 -16.69 -54.44
N LEU A 1027 -12.18 -15.48 -55.00
CA LEU A 1027 -12.18 -15.26 -56.45
C LEU A 1027 -10.78 -15.06 -57.05
N SER A 1028 -9.78 -14.75 -56.22
CA SER A 1028 -8.46 -14.31 -56.72
C SER A 1028 -7.29 -15.03 -56.05
N ILE A 1029 -7.51 -16.17 -55.40
CA ILE A 1029 -6.41 -16.98 -54.83
C ILE A 1029 -5.73 -17.78 -55.95
N PRO A 1030 -4.42 -17.59 -56.17
CA PRO A 1030 -3.70 -18.35 -57.18
C PRO A 1030 -3.60 -19.83 -56.78
N GLU A 1031 -3.69 -20.73 -57.76
CA GLU A 1031 -3.49 -22.16 -57.58
C GLU A 1031 -2.25 -22.65 -58.34
N THR A 1032 -1.26 -23.19 -57.63
CA THR A 1032 -0.08 -23.80 -58.27
C THR A 1032 -0.41 -25.20 -58.81
N GLU A 1033 0.38 -25.73 -59.76
CA GLU A 1033 0.19 -27.11 -60.25
C GLU A 1033 0.34 -28.16 -59.13
N ALA A 1034 1.28 -27.93 -58.22
CA ALA A 1034 1.48 -28.75 -57.03
C ALA A 1034 0.27 -28.66 -56.09
N GLY A 1035 -0.28 -27.46 -55.90
CA GLY A 1035 -1.51 -27.20 -55.14
C GLY A 1035 -2.74 -27.91 -55.72
N LYS A 1036 -2.95 -27.82 -57.05
CA LYS A 1036 -4.01 -28.52 -57.78
C LYS A 1036 -3.91 -30.03 -57.57
N SER A 1037 -2.71 -30.59 -57.70
CA SER A 1037 -2.43 -32.01 -57.50
C SER A 1037 -2.68 -32.45 -56.05
N ARG A 1038 -2.24 -31.64 -55.06
CA ARG A 1038 -2.46 -31.91 -53.63
C ARG A 1038 -3.92 -31.82 -53.22
N LYS A 1039 -4.68 -30.85 -53.74
CA LYS A 1039 -6.14 -30.73 -53.54
C LYS A 1039 -6.87 -31.94 -54.13
N HIS A 1040 -6.46 -32.42 -55.31
CA HIS A 1040 -7.00 -33.62 -55.94
C HIS A 1040 -6.74 -34.87 -55.09
N TYR A 1041 -5.50 -35.06 -54.63
CA TYR A 1041 -5.10 -36.16 -53.75
C TYR A 1041 -5.83 -36.13 -52.39
N ASN A 1042 -5.95 -34.96 -51.75
CA ASN A 1042 -6.69 -34.80 -50.50
C ASN A 1042 -8.19 -35.07 -50.67
N ARG A 1043 -8.80 -34.72 -51.81
CA ARG A 1043 -10.20 -35.09 -52.12
C ARG A 1043 -10.36 -36.61 -52.26
N LEU A 1044 -9.39 -37.29 -52.86
CA LEU A 1044 -9.38 -38.77 -52.96
C LEU A 1044 -9.22 -39.43 -51.60
N ILE A 1045 -8.31 -38.94 -50.74
CA ILE A 1045 -8.14 -39.43 -49.36
C ILE A 1045 -9.40 -39.19 -48.54
N ASN A 1046 -9.98 -37.99 -48.57
CA ASN A 1046 -11.20 -37.69 -47.80
C ASN A 1046 -12.39 -38.53 -48.26
N ARG A 1047 -12.53 -38.79 -49.57
CA ARG A 1047 -13.55 -39.73 -50.10
C ARG A 1047 -13.29 -41.16 -49.63
N SER A 1048 -12.03 -41.58 -49.58
CA SER A 1048 -11.63 -42.91 -49.10
C SER A 1048 -11.86 -43.06 -47.59
N LEU A 1049 -11.51 -42.07 -46.77
CA LEU A 1049 -11.78 -42.04 -45.33
C LEU A 1049 -13.28 -42.03 -45.03
N MET A 1050 -14.08 -41.28 -45.80
CA MET A 1050 -15.55 -41.35 -45.71
C MET A 1050 -16.06 -42.75 -46.05
N ALA A 1051 -15.55 -43.38 -47.11
CA ALA A 1051 -15.95 -44.74 -47.47
C ALA A 1051 -15.57 -45.76 -46.39
N VAL A 1052 -14.38 -45.64 -45.77
CA VAL A 1052 -13.94 -46.50 -44.67
C VAL A 1052 -14.78 -46.30 -43.41
N SER A 1053 -15.14 -45.05 -43.07
CA SER A 1053 -15.99 -44.77 -41.90
C SER A 1053 -17.44 -45.22 -42.10
N ILE A 1054 -18.00 -45.08 -43.31
CA ILE A 1054 -19.30 -45.66 -43.67
C ILE A 1054 -19.23 -47.20 -43.63
N GLY A 1055 -18.15 -47.80 -44.14
CA GLY A 1055 -17.91 -49.24 -44.09
C GLY A 1055 -17.80 -49.78 -42.65
N ALA A 1056 -17.05 -49.07 -41.78
CA ALA A 1056 -16.94 -49.43 -40.37
C ALA A 1056 -18.29 -49.33 -39.64
N ALA A 1057 -19.07 -48.27 -39.91
CA ALA A 1057 -20.42 -48.14 -39.37
C ALA A 1057 -21.35 -49.27 -39.85
N ALA A 1058 -21.29 -49.65 -41.13
CA ALA A 1058 -22.04 -50.77 -41.68
C ALA A 1058 -21.65 -52.12 -41.06
N VAL A 1059 -20.36 -52.35 -40.79
CA VAL A 1059 -19.86 -53.55 -40.09
C VAL A 1059 -20.36 -53.60 -38.65
N VAL A 1060 -20.35 -52.49 -37.92
CA VAL A 1060 -20.87 -52.41 -36.55
C VAL A 1060 -22.38 -52.70 -36.51
N VAL A 1061 -23.14 -52.11 -37.42
CA VAL A 1061 -24.59 -52.37 -37.56
C VAL A 1061 -24.85 -53.82 -37.97
N GLY A 1062 -24.06 -54.38 -38.89
CA GLY A 1062 -24.14 -55.79 -39.30
C GLY A 1062 -23.83 -56.77 -38.18
N LEU A 1063 -22.80 -56.49 -37.36
CA LEU A 1063 -22.46 -57.28 -36.15
C LEU A 1063 -23.57 -57.21 -35.10
N ALA A 1064 -24.18 -56.04 -34.90
CA ALA A 1064 -25.32 -55.89 -34.00
C ALA A 1064 -26.54 -56.69 -34.51
N ALA A 1065 -26.86 -56.60 -35.80
CA ALA A 1065 -27.94 -57.37 -36.41
C ALA A 1065 -27.67 -58.89 -36.36
N TYR A 1066 -26.43 -59.33 -36.60
CA TYR A 1066 -26.04 -60.74 -36.47
C TYR A 1066 -26.14 -61.23 -35.02
N ARG A 1067 -25.74 -60.43 -34.02
CA ARG A 1067 -25.91 -60.79 -32.61
C ARG A 1067 -27.39 -60.93 -32.23
N VAL A 1068 -28.26 -60.06 -32.73
CA VAL A 1068 -29.72 -60.17 -32.54
C VAL A 1068 -30.29 -61.42 -33.23
N TYR A 1069 -29.83 -61.72 -34.44
CA TYR A 1069 -30.22 -62.94 -35.16
C TYR A 1069 -29.74 -64.22 -34.46
N ALA A 1070 -28.49 -64.25 -34.02
CA ALA A 1070 -27.90 -65.37 -33.29
C ALA A 1070 -28.64 -65.61 -31.96
N ALA A 1071 -28.94 -64.54 -31.21
CA ALA A 1071 -29.72 -64.60 -29.97
C ALA A 1071 -31.14 -65.17 -30.18
N ARG A 1072 -31.80 -64.81 -31.29
CA ARG A 1072 -33.11 -65.36 -31.67
C ARG A 1072 -33.03 -66.84 -32.08
N LYS A 1073 -31.95 -67.26 -32.75
CA LYS A 1073 -31.74 -68.66 -33.16
C LYS A 1073 -31.48 -69.58 -31.95
N SER A 1074 -30.72 -69.11 -30.96
CA SER A 1074 -30.49 -69.82 -29.69
C SER A 1074 -31.70 -69.86 -28.75
N ALA A 1075 -32.75 -69.07 -29.01
CA ALA A 1075 -34.02 -69.15 -28.29
C ALA A 1075 -35.04 -70.09 -28.96
N SER A 1076 -34.70 -70.65 -30.13
CA SER A 1076 -35.56 -71.54 -30.93
C SER A 1076 -35.06 -73.00 -31.02
N ALA A 1077 -34.01 -73.33 -30.27
CA ALA A 1077 -33.46 -74.67 -30.07
C ALA A 1077 -33.35 -74.90 -28.57
#